data_AF-G7L1U9-F1
#
_entry.id   AF-G7L1U9-F1
#
_cell.length_a   1.000
_cell.length_b   1.000
_cell.length_c   1.000
_cell.angle_alpha   90.00
_cell.angle_beta   90.00
_cell.angle_gamma   90.00
#
_symmetry.space_group_name_H-M   'P 1'
#
loop_
_entity.id
_entity.type
_entity.pdbx_description
1 polymer ?
#
loop_
_entity_poly.entity_id
_entity_poly.type
_entity_poly.pdbx_seq_one_letter_code
_entity_poly.pdbx_strand_id
1 'polypeptide(L)'
;MVGRRFEVLHNDSNFDLEYDTDDGFEVLQFQLYSLTSVPPDQQKIYGAEPDTQISTDSDLATISDKLRLVSINDHPQQPETNSNDFLKSDEELARLLQAEEEALMFQQYVASENTQEFESRVRPYVTQVLMYEDERRQEAARNTVPVEELEEKALVSLAKEGNFNPSKIERDHAFLLQLLFWFKQSFRWVNSPSCRDCGNDTVAQGMTAPLPSETLYGASRVEQYRCTICSKLTRFPRYNDPKKLVETREGRCGEWANCFTLYCRAFGYESRLIQDFTDHVWTECYSQFLGRWMHLDPCEAIYDKPLLYEKGWNKKLNYAIAIAKDGTRDVTKRYTRKWHEVLSRRTMLTEPSLSSVLTNITTECRRGFTSQLLSIIEARDMEENQQLERGLHSEDDESLSLPGRRSGNEQWRKSRSEIGSDNLSSSACPIRLCVDEHVTKIYNAFRPVLNQFIEEELTKSEAVEVLGITKGILLDLSSSPFKSRRASIDSVLSNPKFQKLLPSFDDLLDALSLEKKVNTDGRVEVCSVGNPVVTSLALPVVLDALDDMVNNLNKCENYGKDMILLPLLKLNRLHSGSVVSSAEELPLGIVTSAFDGTRISKWEEPNGAKGCWIVYRTFEDKKFELVAYELMSANDAPERDPMDW
;
A
#
# COMPACT_ATOMS: atom_id res chain seq x y z
N MET A 1 -27.03 -29.98 12.25
CA MET A 1 -26.41 -29.97 13.59
C MET A 1 -26.14 -31.38 14.06
N VAL A 2 -25.08 -31.96 13.52
CA VAL A 2 -24.45 -33.16 14.09
C VAL A 2 -23.15 -32.66 14.70
N GLY A 3 -23.26 -32.09 15.91
CA GLY A 3 -22.10 -31.65 16.67
C GLY A 3 -21.26 -32.84 17.09
N ARG A 4 -20.00 -32.89 16.64
CA ARG A 4 -19.01 -33.88 17.04
C ARG A 4 -17.93 -33.23 17.90
N ARG A 5 -17.28 -34.05 18.72
CA ARG A 5 -16.18 -33.61 19.58
C ARG A 5 -14.92 -34.35 19.19
N PHE A 6 -13.96 -33.60 18.65
CA PHE A 6 -12.65 -34.09 18.26
C PHE A 6 -11.62 -33.86 19.37
N GLU A 7 -10.73 -34.82 19.58
CA GLU A 7 -9.50 -34.69 20.36
C GLU A 7 -8.34 -34.60 19.38
N VAL A 8 -7.70 -33.43 19.29
CA VAL A 8 -6.66 -33.10 18.31
C VAL A 8 -5.29 -33.17 18.97
N LEU A 9 -4.41 -34.05 18.49
CA LEU A 9 -3.02 -34.16 18.92
C LEU A 9 -2.10 -33.34 18.01
N HIS A 10 -1.37 -32.38 18.59
CA HIS A 10 -0.32 -31.62 17.92
C HIS A 10 0.82 -31.30 18.90
N ASN A 11 2.08 -31.57 18.51
CA ASN A 11 3.29 -31.29 19.33
C ASN A 11 3.15 -31.73 20.81
N ASP A 12 2.76 -33.00 21.01
CA ASP A 12 2.53 -33.64 22.31
C ASP A 12 1.44 -32.99 23.20
N SER A 13 0.63 -32.10 22.63
CA SER A 13 -0.52 -31.45 23.29
C SER A 13 -1.83 -31.93 22.70
N ASN A 14 -2.83 -32.18 23.57
CA ASN A 14 -4.19 -32.54 23.17
C ASN A 14 -5.09 -31.30 23.26
N PHE A 15 -5.88 -31.05 22.22
CA PHE A 15 -6.87 -30.00 22.16
C PHE A 15 -8.26 -30.59 21.93
N ASP A 16 -9.21 -30.24 22.80
CA ASP A 16 -10.62 -30.57 22.59
C ASP A 16 -11.24 -29.57 21.62
N LEU A 17 -11.90 -30.07 20.57
CA LEU A 17 -12.61 -29.28 19.58
C LEU A 17 -14.04 -29.77 19.41
N GLU A 18 -15.03 -28.90 19.64
CA GLU A 18 -16.42 -29.16 19.27
C GLU A 18 -16.69 -28.55 17.89
N TYR A 19 -17.15 -29.38 16.95
CA TYR A 19 -17.27 -29.04 15.53
C TYR A 19 -18.60 -29.55 14.96
N ASP A 20 -19.32 -28.74 14.19
CA ASP A 20 -20.51 -29.18 13.46
C ASP A 20 -20.08 -29.72 12.09
N THR A 21 -20.41 -30.98 11.81
CA THR A 21 -19.99 -31.63 10.56
C THR A 21 -20.59 -31.00 9.30
N ASP A 22 -21.67 -30.22 9.47
CA ASP A 22 -22.32 -29.48 8.40
C ASP A 22 -21.49 -28.26 7.93
N ASP A 23 -20.47 -27.82 8.68
CA ASP A 23 -19.67 -26.62 8.39
C ASP A 23 -18.57 -26.82 7.32
N GLY A 24 -18.29 -28.07 6.92
CA GLY A 24 -17.30 -28.40 5.88
C GLY A 24 -15.81 -28.30 6.28
N PHE A 25 -14.95 -29.04 5.59
CA PHE A 25 -13.55 -29.29 6.00
C PHE A 25 -12.70 -28.02 6.18
N GLU A 26 -12.96 -26.98 5.41
CA GLU A 26 -12.26 -25.70 5.53
C GLU A 26 -12.48 -25.07 6.91
N VAL A 27 -13.70 -25.13 7.47
CA VAL A 27 -14.00 -24.62 8.81
C VAL A 27 -13.26 -25.41 9.89
N LEU A 28 -13.17 -26.74 9.73
CA LEU A 28 -12.36 -27.58 10.61
C LEU A 28 -10.88 -27.15 10.59
N GLN A 29 -10.31 -26.89 9.41
CA GLN A 29 -8.93 -26.40 9.31
C GLN A 29 -8.72 -25.05 10.02
N PHE A 30 -9.68 -24.12 9.92
CA PHE A 30 -9.59 -22.84 10.64
C PHE A 30 -9.68 -22.98 12.15
N GLN A 31 -10.56 -23.86 12.64
CA GLN A 31 -10.64 -24.16 14.06
C GLN A 31 -9.37 -24.81 14.59
N LEU A 32 -8.79 -25.75 13.83
CA LEU A 32 -7.49 -26.35 14.16
C LEU A 32 -6.36 -25.31 14.15
N TYR A 33 -6.37 -24.36 13.21
CA TYR A 33 -5.41 -23.26 13.20
C TYR A 33 -5.52 -22.41 14.47
N SER A 34 -6.74 -22.09 14.90
CA SER A 34 -6.96 -21.30 16.14
C SER A 34 -6.42 -21.97 17.40
N LEU A 35 -6.38 -23.32 17.43
CA LEU A 35 -5.88 -24.10 18.54
C LEU A 35 -4.37 -24.35 18.48
N THR A 36 -3.83 -24.59 17.29
CA THR A 36 -2.47 -25.12 17.10
C THR A 36 -1.49 -24.12 16.50
N SER A 37 -1.98 -22.98 15.98
CA SER A 37 -1.19 -22.00 15.23
C SER A 37 -0.53 -22.52 13.95
N VAL A 38 -0.93 -23.68 13.42
CA VAL A 38 -0.49 -24.19 12.11
C VAL A 38 -1.43 -23.70 11.00
N PRO A 39 -0.99 -22.84 10.05
CA PRO A 39 -1.84 -22.31 8.98
C PRO A 39 -2.48 -23.42 8.14
N PRO A 40 -3.74 -23.28 7.66
CA PRO A 40 -4.46 -24.32 6.91
C PRO A 40 -3.71 -24.94 5.73
N ASP A 41 -2.93 -24.15 5.00
CA ASP A 41 -2.06 -24.58 3.89
C ASP A 41 -0.87 -25.44 4.35
N GLN A 42 -0.53 -25.36 5.64
CA GLN A 42 0.52 -26.13 6.31
C GLN A 42 -0.03 -27.27 7.18
N GLN A 43 -1.35 -27.47 7.19
CA GLN A 43 -2.00 -28.52 7.98
C GLN A 43 -2.08 -29.83 7.21
N LYS A 44 -1.49 -30.90 7.75
CA LYS A 44 -1.84 -32.28 7.39
C LYS A 44 -2.59 -32.92 8.54
N ILE A 45 -3.88 -33.18 8.33
CA ILE A 45 -4.79 -33.73 9.33
C ILE A 45 -4.98 -35.22 9.05
N TYR A 46 -4.76 -36.04 10.07
CA TYR A 46 -4.92 -37.49 10.01
C TYR A 46 -5.96 -37.95 11.04
N GLY A 47 -6.80 -38.92 10.67
CA GLY A 47 -7.59 -39.66 11.65
C GLY A 47 -6.70 -40.66 12.40
N ALA A 48 -6.85 -40.77 13.72
CA ALA A 48 -5.93 -41.60 14.52
C ALA A 48 -5.92 -43.08 14.11
N GLU A 49 -7.06 -43.64 13.67
CA GLU A 49 -7.16 -45.01 13.15
C GLU A 49 -8.37 -45.14 12.19
N PRO A 50 -8.17 -45.56 10.91
CA PRO A 50 -6.89 -45.67 10.19
C PRO A 50 -6.25 -44.31 9.92
N ASP A 51 -4.91 -44.24 9.86
CA ASP A 51 -4.04 -43.05 9.60
C ASP A 51 -4.26 -42.46 8.21
N THR A 52 -5.49 -42.01 7.99
CA THR A 52 -6.03 -41.57 6.70
C THR A 52 -6.00 -40.06 6.71
N GLN A 53 -5.36 -39.49 5.70
CA GLN A 53 -5.36 -38.05 5.51
C GLN A 53 -6.78 -37.57 5.23
N ILE A 54 -7.26 -36.66 6.08
CA ILE A 54 -8.55 -36.00 5.89
C ILE A 54 -8.33 -34.84 4.93
N SER A 55 -9.21 -34.72 3.95
CA SER A 55 -9.19 -33.72 2.90
C SER A 55 -10.61 -33.20 2.63
N THR A 56 -10.75 -32.22 1.75
CA THR A 56 -12.03 -31.59 1.41
C THR A 56 -13.12 -32.58 0.96
N ASP A 57 -12.74 -33.70 0.34
CA ASP A 57 -13.67 -34.74 -0.13
C ASP A 57 -14.03 -35.79 0.95
N SER A 58 -13.50 -35.64 2.17
CA SER A 58 -13.71 -36.61 3.27
C SER A 58 -15.03 -36.33 4.00
N ASP A 59 -15.82 -37.37 4.26
CA ASP A 59 -17.06 -37.26 5.02
C ASP A 59 -16.77 -37.09 6.52
N LEU A 60 -16.83 -35.84 7.00
CA LEU A 60 -16.56 -35.45 8.39
C LEU A 60 -17.55 -36.06 9.40
N ALA A 61 -18.70 -36.56 8.95
CA ALA A 61 -19.63 -37.30 9.81
C ALA A 61 -19.09 -38.69 10.18
N THR A 62 -18.13 -39.22 9.42
CA THR A 62 -17.64 -40.61 9.56
C THR A 62 -16.17 -40.74 9.99
N ILE A 63 -15.43 -39.63 10.06
CA ILE A 63 -14.02 -39.62 10.50
C ILE A 63 -13.87 -39.97 11.99
N SER A 64 -12.66 -40.32 12.44
CA SER A 64 -12.39 -40.62 13.85
C SER A 64 -12.54 -39.38 14.74
N ASP A 65 -13.04 -39.57 15.97
CA ASP A 65 -13.07 -38.50 16.99
C ASP A 65 -11.67 -38.09 17.45
N LYS A 66 -10.61 -38.84 17.10
CA LYS A 66 -9.22 -38.50 17.40
C LYS A 66 -8.50 -38.07 16.13
N LEU A 67 -8.01 -36.84 16.13
CA LEU A 67 -7.30 -36.24 15.01
C LEU A 67 -5.84 -36.01 15.38
N ARG A 68 -4.94 -36.14 14.41
CA ARG A 68 -3.53 -35.77 14.56
C ARG A 68 -3.19 -34.71 13.52
N LEU A 69 -2.67 -33.59 13.99
CA LEU A 69 -2.23 -32.49 13.13
C LEU A 69 -0.70 -32.48 13.02
N VAL A 70 -0.21 -32.55 11.80
CA VAL A 70 1.21 -32.44 11.47
C VAL A 70 1.44 -31.18 10.66
N SER A 71 2.33 -30.31 11.15
CA SER A 71 2.81 -29.15 10.39
C SER A 71 3.76 -29.60 9.29
N ILE A 72 3.63 -29.06 8.09
CA ILE A 72 4.54 -29.36 6.96
C ILE A 72 6.01 -28.99 7.29
N ASN A 73 6.24 -28.11 8.27
CA ASN A 73 7.57 -27.58 8.61
C ASN A 73 8.28 -28.26 9.80
N ASP A 74 7.69 -29.25 10.47
CA ASP A 74 8.33 -29.93 11.61
C ASP A 74 9.33 -31.02 11.18
N HIS A 75 10.48 -30.58 10.67
CA HIS A 75 11.74 -31.33 10.80
C HIS A 75 12.66 -30.61 11.81
N PRO A 76 13.40 -31.33 12.68
CA PRO A 76 14.07 -30.70 13.83
C PRO A 76 15.17 -29.72 13.40
N GLN A 77 15.02 -28.47 13.82
CA GLN A 77 16.01 -27.40 13.64
C GLN A 77 17.30 -27.69 14.43
N GLN A 78 18.44 -27.75 13.73
CA GLN A 78 19.73 -27.40 14.33
C GLN A 78 19.91 -25.87 14.29
N PRO A 79 20.66 -25.27 15.22
CA PRO A 79 20.67 -23.83 15.41
C PRO A 79 21.53 -23.17 14.32
N GLU A 80 20.89 -22.60 13.30
CA GLU A 80 21.58 -21.80 12.30
C GLU A 80 21.23 -20.32 12.42
N THR A 81 22.31 -19.56 12.45
CA THR A 81 22.41 -18.11 12.37
C THR A 81 21.66 -17.54 11.16
N ASN A 82 20.93 -16.45 11.40
CA ASN A 82 20.23 -15.61 10.42
C ASN A 82 20.97 -15.46 9.06
N SER A 83 20.53 -16.21 8.05
CA SER A 83 20.59 -15.86 6.62
C SER A 83 19.74 -16.84 5.81
N ASN A 84 18.41 -16.71 5.85
CA ASN A 84 17.52 -17.45 4.94
C ASN A 84 17.54 -16.79 3.55
N ASP A 85 18.57 -17.07 2.76
CA ASP A 85 18.46 -17.07 1.29
C ASP A 85 17.98 -18.47 0.89
N PHE A 86 16.73 -18.60 0.46
CA PHE A 86 16.23 -19.81 -0.18
C PHE A 86 16.95 -19.94 -1.54
N LEU A 87 18.01 -20.77 -1.56
CA LEU A 87 18.83 -21.02 -2.73
C LEU A 87 18.20 -22.14 -3.57
N LYS A 88 18.09 -21.90 -4.88
CA LYS A 88 17.66 -22.92 -5.86
C LYS A 88 18.47 -24.20 -5.74
N SER A 89 17.87 -25.34 -6.10
CA SER A 89 18.60 -26.61 -6.16
C SER A 89 19.85 -26.50 -7.06
N ASP A 90 20.94 -27.17 -6.66
CA ASP A 90 22.22 -27.12 -7.39
C ASP A 90 22.08 -27.50 -8.88
N GLU A 91 21.17 -28.44 -9.20
CA GLU A 91 20.90 -28.86 -10.57
C GLU A 91 20.19 -27.77 -11.38
N GLU A 92 19.21 -27.09 -10.79
CA GLU A 92 18.51 -25.99 -11.43
C GLU A 92 19.43 -24.80 -11.65
N LEU A 93 20.25 -24.46 -10.65
CA LEU A 93 21.26 -23.41 -10.77
C LEU A 93 22.25 -23.73 -11.90
N ALA A 94 22.75 -24.96 -11.99
CA ALA A 94 23.64 -25.39 -13.07
C ALA A 94 22.99 -25.26 -14.45
N ARG A 95 21.71 -25.63 -14.60
CA ARG A 95 20.96 -25.45 -15.86
C ARG A 95 20.81 -23.98 -16.23
N LEU A 96 20.52 -23.10 -15.25
CA LEU A 96 20.40 -21.67 -15.47
C LEU A 96 21.72 -21.03 -15.92
N LEU A 97 22.83 -21.41 -15.28
CA LEU A 97 24.16 -20.93 -15.64
C LEU A 97 24.56 -21.39 -17.05
N GLN A 98 24.28 -22.65 -17.41
CA GLN A 98 24.51 -23.14 -18.77
C GLN A 98 23.69 -22.33 -19.80
N ALA A 99 22.41 -22.08 -19.52
CA ALA A 99 21.56 -21.28 -20.41
C ALA A 99 22.04 -19.83 -20.54
N GLU A 100 22.60 -19.25 -19.47
CA GLU A 100 23.24 -17.92 -19.51
C GLU A 100 24.51 -17.93 -20.38
N GLU A 101 25.39 -18.91 -20.25
CA GLU A 101 26.57 -19.04 -21.10
C GLU A 101 26.19 -19.21 -22.58
N GLU A 102 25.20 -20.04 -22.89
CA GLU A 102 24.68 -20.22 -24.24
C GLU A 102 24.09 -18.92 -24.80
N ALA A 103 23.33 -18.16 -23.99
CA ALA A 103 22.77 -16.88 -24.39
C ALA A 103 23.86 -15.81 -24.64
N LEU A 104 24.90 -15.76 -23.81
CA LEU A 104 26.06 -14.87 -24.01
C LEU A 104 26.84 -15.24 -25.28
N MET A 105 27.04 -16.53 -25.54
CA MET A 105 27.67 -16.99 -26.78
C MET A 105 26.83 -16.61 -28.00
N PHE A 106 25.51 -16.82 -27.94
CA PHE A 106 24.61 -16.40 -29.02
C PHE A 106 24.63 -14.88 -29.25
N GLN A 107 24.68 -14.09 -28.18
CA GLN A 107 24.77 -12.63 -28.25
C GLN A 107 26.02 -12.19 -29.04
N GLN A 108 27.18 -12.83 -28.87
CA GLN A 108 28.39 -12.49 -29.61
C GLN A 108 28.24 -12.61 -31.14
N TYR A 109 27.34 -13.48 -31.62
CA TYR A 109 27.09 -13.67 -33.05
C TYR A 109 25.98 -12.77 -33.60
N VAL A 110 24.99 -12.43 -32.77
CA VAL A 110 23.77 -11.71 -33.19
C VAL A 110 23.80 -10.23 -32.86
N ALA A 111 24.66 -9.79 -31.92
CA ALA A 111 24.76 -8.40 -31.55
C ALA A 111 25.12 -7.51 -32.73
N SER A 112 24.31 -6.48 -32.97
CA SER A 112 24.55 -5.52 -34.05
C SER A 112 25.74 -4.58 -33.81
N GLU A 113 26.25 -4.53 -32.56
CA GLU A 113 27.26 -3.58 -32.09
C GLU A 113 26.92 -2.12 -32.45
N ASN A 114 25.63 -1.78 -32.42
CA ASN A 114 25.13 -0.46 -32.79
C ASN A 114 25.12 0.51 -31.61
N THR A 115 26.32 0.95 -31.21
CA THR A 115 26.50 1.91 -30.11
C THR A 115 25.74 3.20 -30.33
N GLN A 116 25.66 3.68 -31.58
CA GLN A 116 24.96 4.93 -31.89
C GLN A 116 23.45 4.83 -31.65
N GLU A 117 22.82 3.71 -32.03
CA GLU A 117 21.41 3.48 -31.73
C GLU A 117 21.17 3.39 -30.23
N PHE A 118 22.00 2.64 -29.50
CA PHE A 118 21.88 2.53 -28.05
C PHE A 118 21.98 3.90 -27.37
N GLU A 119 23.02 4.68 -27.69
CA GLU A 119 23.20 6.01 -27.14
C GLU A 119 22.05 6.97 -27.51
N SER A 120 21.47 6.84 -28.72
CA SER A 120 20.33 7.66 -29.13
C SER A 120 19.08 7.46 -28.25
N ARG A 121 18.96 6.29 -27.60
CA ARG A 121 17.87 5.97 -26.67
C ARG A 121 18.17 6.44 -25.23
N VAL A 122 19.44 6.55 -24.84
CA VAL A 122 19.84 6.88 -23.45
C VAL A 122 20.19 8.37 -23.29
N ARG A 123 20.97 8.96 -24.19
CA ARG A 123 21.49 10.34 -24.06
C ARG A 123 20.41 11.42 -23.93
N PRO A 124 19.23 11.35 -24.59
CA PRO A 124 18.16 12.33 -24.36
C PRO A 124 17.77 12.43 -22.88
N TYR A 125 17.69 11.29 -22.20
CA TYR A 125 17.34 11.24 -20.78
C TYR A 125 18.47 11.71 -19.88
N VAL A 126 19.74 11.53 -20.26
CA VAL A 126 20.88 12.12 -19.53
C VAL A 126 20.76 13.65 -19.48
N THR A 127 20.31 14.27 -20.57
CA THR A 127 20.05 15.72 -20.58
C THR A 127 18.80 16.08 -19.76
N GLN A 128 17.75 15.25 -19.84
CA GLN A 128 16.51 15.46 -19.13
C GLN A 128 16.67 15.42 -17.61
N VAL A 129 17.42 14.45 -17.07
CA VAL A 129 17.59 14.30 -15.61
C VAL A 129 18.28 15.51 -14.97
N LEU A 130 19.09 16.25 -15.73
CA LEU A 130 19.70 17.49 -15.26
C LEU A 130 18.67 18.60 -15.02
N MET A 131 17.51 18.56 -15.70
CA MET A 131 16.42 19.50 -15.44
C MET A 131 15.85 19.34 -14.03
N TYR A 132 15.96 18.15 -13.43
CA TYR A 132 15.47 17.89 -12.07
C TYR A 132 16.34 18.57 -11.00
N GLU A 133 17.56 18.98 -11.36
CA GLU A 133 18.48 19.70 -10.47
C GLU A 133 18.25 21.22 -10.50
N ASP A 134 17.36 21.73 -11.36
CA ASP A 134 17.03 23.16 -11.42
C ASP A 134 16.14 23.57 -10.23
N GLU A 135 16.63 24.52 -9.42
CA GLU A 135 15.96 24.97 -8.20
C GLU A 135 14.56 25.54 -8.45
N ARG A 136 14.34 26.24 -9.57
CA ARG A 136 13.03 26.83 -9.89
C ARG A 136 12.02 25.75 -10.27
N ARG A 137 12.45 24.66 -10.89
CA ARG A 137 11.59 23.50 -11.17
C ARG A 137 11.27 22.74 -9.88
N GLN A 138 12.26 22.54 -9.02
CA GLN A 138 12.03 21.91 -7.72
C GLN A 138 11.10 22.73 -6.82
N GLU A 139 11.26 24.06 -6.79
CA GLU A 139 10.38 24.96 -6.05
C GLU A 139 8.94 24.91 -6.60
N ALA A 140 8.77 24.92 -7.93
CA ALA A 140 7.46 24.75 -8.55
C ALA A 140 6.79 23.43 -8.14
N ALA A 141 7.54 22.33 -8.06
CA ALA A 141 7.04 21.06 -7.56
C ALA A 141 6.66 21.13 -6.08
N ARG A 142 7.56 21.60 -5.19
CA ARG A 142 7.30 21.72 -3.75
C ARG A 142 6.06 22.54 -3.42
N ASN A 143 5.84 23.65 -4.14
CA ASN A 143 4.70 24.53 -3.93
C ASN A 143 3.33 23.88 -4.21
N THR A 144 3.30 22.71 -4.86
CA THR A 144 2.05 22.01 -5.17
C THR A 144 1.72 20.89 -4.19
N VAL A 145 2.67 20.43 -3.37
CA VAL A 145 2.49 19.30 -2.47
C VAL A 145 1.93 19.79 -1.13
N PRO A 146 0.84 19.20 -0.61
CA PRO A 146 0.35 19.47 0.73
C PRO A 146 1.26 18.79 1.76
N VAL A 147 2.45 19.37 2.01
CA VAL A 147 3.51 18.74 2.81
C VAL A 147 3.02 18.32 4.19
N GLU A 148 2.27 19.17 4.88
CA GLU A 148 1.78 18.88 6.23
C GLU A 148 0.81 17.68 6.26
N GLU A 149 -0.08 17.58 5.26
CA GLU A 149 -1.02 16.45 5.13
C GLU A 149 -0.27 15.13 4.85
N LEU A 150 0.75 15.17 3.99
CA LEU A 150 1.53 13.97 3.67
C LEU A 150 2.44 13.55 4.84
N GLU A 151 2.99 14.50 5.59
CA GLU A 151 3.72 14.23 6.83
C GLU A 151 2.81 13.54 7.86
N GLU A 152 1.58 14.04 8.04
CA GLU A 152 0.59 13.41 8.91
C GLU A 152 0.30 11.97 8.48
N LYS A 153 -0.04 11.76 7.20
CA LYS A 153 -0.32 10.43 6.65
C LYS A 153 0.87 9.48 6.80
N ALA A 154 2.10 9.97 6.63
CA ALA A 154 3.31 9.18 6.77
C ALA A 154 3.51 8.72 8.22
N LEU A 155 3.32 9.62 9.18
CA LEU A 155 3.43 9.29 10.60
C LEU A 155 2.30 8.37 11.07
N VAL A 156 1.08 8.58 10.59
CA VAL A 156 -0.06 7.68 10.86
C VAL A 156 0.21 6.28 10.32
N SER A 157 0.78 6.14 9.10
CA SER A 157 1.17 4.85 8.54
C SER A 157 2.19 4.12 9.42
N LEU A 158 3.22 4.82 9.89
CA LEU A 158 4.23 4.25 10.79
C LEU A 158 3.64 3.86 12.16
N ALA A 159 2.72 4.68 12.70
CA ALA A 159 2.04 4.38 13.94
C ALA A 159 1.10 3.18 13.83
N LYS A 160 0.45 2.97 12.66
CA LYS A 160 -0.32 1.74 12.37
C LYS A 160 0.56 0.47 12.36
N GLU A 161 1.86 0.61 12.12
CA GLU A 161 2.86 -0.47 12.27
C GLU A 161 3.44 -0.55 13.70
N GLY A 162 2.94 0.25 14.64
CA GLY A 162 3.39 0.29 16.03
C GLY A 162 4.55 1.26 16.31
N ASN A 163 5.05 1.98 15.29
CA ASN A 163 6.15 2.92 15.45
C ASN A 163 5.66 4.37 15.66
N PHE A 164 5.44 4.74 16.92
CA PHE A 164 5.01 6.10 17.31
C PHE A 164 6.16 7.11 17.42
N ASN A 165 7.41 6.66 17.46
CA ASN A 165 8.60 7.52 17.59
C ASN A 165 9.62 7.23 16.47
N PRO A 166 9.23 7.38 15.20
CA PRO A 166 10.09 7.01 14.09
C PRO A 166 11.31 7.92 13.98
N SER A 167 12.44 7.33 13.60
CA SER A 167 13.66 8.05 13.25
C SER A 167 13.43 8.98 12.05
N LYS A 168 14.37 9.89 11.79
CA LYS A 168 14.29 10.73 10.58
C LYS A 168 14.27 9.88 9.30
N ILE A 169 15.05 8.81 9.25
CA ILE A 169 15.17 7.94 8.07
C ILE A 169 13.84 7.23 7.77
N GLU A 170 13.16 6.72 8.80
CA GLU A 170 11.83 6.09 8.65
C GLU A 170 10.78 7.11 8.22
N ARG A 171 10.79 8.33 8.79
CA ARG A 171 9.88 9.41 8.37
C ARG A 171 10.09 9.82 6.93
N ASP A 172 11.35 10.02 6.52
CA ASP A 172 11.69 10.37 5.14
C ASP A 172 11.28 9.23 4.18
N HIS A 173 11.42 7.97 4.57
CA HIS A 173 10.95 6.82 3.80
C HIS A 173 9.42 6.80 3.67
N ALA A 174 8.69 6.90 4.78
CA ALA A 174 7.23 6.90 4.77
C ALA A 174 6.65 8.10 3.98
N PHE A 175 7.27 9.29 4.09
CA PHE A 175 6.88 10.46 3.30
C PHE A 175 7.03 10.21 1.79
N LEU A 176 8.10 9.54 1.34
CA LEU A 176 8.28 9.18 -0.07
C LEU A 176 7.14 8.30 -0.59
N LEU A 177 6.66 7.36 0.24
CA LEU A 177 5.51 6.52 -0.12
C LEU A 177 4.22 7.34 -0.19
N GLN A 178 3.98 8.24 0.77
CA GLN A 178 2.82 9.13 0.71
C GLN A 178 2.87 10.09 -0.48
N LEU A 179 4.07 10.54 -0.87
CA LEU A 179 4.29 11.35 -2.07
C LEU A 179 3.91 10.57 -3.34
N LEU A 180 4.24 9.27 -3.42
CA LEU A 180 3.82 8.39 -4.52
C LEU A 180 2.29 8.27 -4.61
N PHE A 181 1.62 8.02 -3.48
CA PHE A 181 0.15 7.90 -3.45
C PHE A 181 -0.54 9.21 -3.79
N TRP A 182 -0.07 10.32 -3.24
CA TRP A 182 -0.56 11.65 -3.57
C TRP A 182 -0.35 11.98 -5.06
N PHE A 183 0.81 11.62 -5.62
CA PHE A 183 1.08 11.84 -7.05
C PHE A 183 0.09 11.08 -7.94
N LYS A 184 -0.21 9.83 -7.59
CA LYS A 184 -1.21 9.01 -8.30
C LYS A 184 -2.61 9.64 -8.33
N GLN A 185 -2.99 10.31 -7.25
CA GLN A 185 -4.29 10.98 -7.14
C GLN A 185 -4.28 12.38 -7.80
N SER A 186 -3.14 13.06 -7.81
CA SER A 186 -3.01 14.44 -8.30
C SER A 186 -2.67 14.54 -9.79
N PHE A 187 -2.15 13.48 -10.41
CA PHE A 187 -1.77 13.43 -11.81
C PHE A 187 -2.73 12.54 -12.61
N ARG A 188 -3.17 13.01 -13.78
CA ARG A 188 -4.20 12.36 -14.59
C ARG A 188 -3.63 11.52 -15.73
N TRP A 189 -4.14 10.30 -15.89
CA TRP A 189 -3.81 9.47 -17.03
C TRP A 189 -4.63 9.89 -18.26
N VAL A 190 -3.98 10.06 -19.41
CA VAL A 190 -4.64 10.49 -20.65
C VAL A 190 -4.45 9.44 -21.76
N ASN A 191 -5.52 8.70 -22.04
CA ASN A 191 -5.60 7.88 -23.27
C ASN A 191 -5.92 8.79 -24.47
N SER A 192 -7.04 9.52 -24.37
CA SER A 192 -7.47 10.57 -25.28
C SER A 192 -7.89 11.78 -24.45
N PRO A 193 -7.49 13.01 -24.82
CA PRO A 193 -7.86 14.21 -24.08
C PRO A 193 -9.35 14.53 -24.27
N SER A 194 -10.01 15.06 -23.25
CA SER A 194 -11.36 15.62 -23.39
C SER A 194 -11.36 16.84 -24.31
N CYS A 195 -12.50 17.15 -24.94
CA CYS A 195 -12.65 18.34 -25.76
C CYS A 195 -12.44 19.60 -24.91
N ARG A 196 -11.56 20.51 -25.33
CA ARG A 196 -11.28 21.76 -24.59
C ARG A 196 -12.49 22.70 -24.53
N ASP A 197 -13.38 22.62 -25.51
CA ASP A 197 -14.52 23.54 -25.62
C ASP A 197 -15.79 23.02 -24.93
N CYS A 198 -16.02 21.70 -24.91
CA CYS A 198 -17.28 21.14 -24.39
C CYS A 198 -17.11 19.93 -23.47
N GLY A 199 -15.88 19.52 -23.12
CA GLY A 199 -15.60 18.43 -22.18
C GLY A 199 -15.90 17.01 -22.68
N ASN A 200 -16.57 16.85 -23.82
CA ASN A 200 -16.94 15.55 -24.38
C ASN A 200 -15.73 14.78 -24.94
N ASP A 201 -15.93 13.49 -25.17
CA ASP A 201 -14.92 12.59 -25.72
C ASP A 201 -14.39 13.00 -27.09
N THR A 202 -13.17 12.56 -27.37
CA THR A 202 -12.47 12.86 -28.62
C THR A 202 -11.88 11.60 -29.26
N VAL A 203 -11.76 11.64 -30.58
CA VAL A 203 -11.19 10.56 -31.41
C VAL A 203 -9.89 11.04 -32.03
N ALA A 204 -8.86 10.20 -32.03
CA ALA A 204 -7.56 10.53 -32.60
C ALA A 204 -7.66 10.85 -34.11
N GLN A 205 -6.89 11.83 -34.55
CA GLN A 205 -6.78 12.28 -35.95
C GLN A 205 -5.32 12.20 -36.46
N GLY A 206 -4.40 11.68 -35.65
CA GLY A 206 -2.98 11.56 -35.98
C GLY A 206 -2.13 12.63 -35.29
N MET A 207 -0.96 12.92 -35.88
CA MET A 207 0.02 13.87 -35.36
C MET A 207 -0.06 15.20 -36.10
N THR A 208 0.31 16.28 -35.40
CA THR A 208 0.40 17.63 -35.94
C THR A 208 1.72 18.28 -35.53
N ALA A 209 2.16 19.29 -36.27
CA ALA A 209 3.40 19.99 -35.98
C ALA A 209 3.29 20.75 -34.63
N PRO A 210 4.33 20.71 -33.78
CA PRO A 210 4.33 21.47 -32.53
C PRO A 210 4.35 22.99 -32.80
N LEU A 211 3.61 23.72 -31.98
CA LEU A 211 3.63 25.18 -31.97
C LEU A 211 4.90 25.68 -31.26
N PRO A 212 5.40 26.90 -31.55
CA PRO A 212 6.55 27.46 -30.86
C PRO A 212 6.40 27.49 -29.33
N SER A 213 5.19 27.76 -28.84
CA SER A 213 4.87 27.73 -27.41
C SER A 213 4.90 26.31 -26.82
N GLU A 214 4.67 25.27 -27.63
CA GLU A 214 4.72 23.87 -27.20
C GLU A 214 6.17 23.36 -27.21
N THR A 215 6.93 23.69 -28.26
CA THR A 215 8.36 23.37 -28.38
C THR A 215 9.20 24.00 -27.27
N LEU A 216 8.82 25.19 -26.78
CA LEU A 216 9.46 25.84 -25.63
C LEU A 216 9.52 24.93 -24.40
N TYR A 217 8.51 24.08 -24.20
CA TYR A 217 8.42 23.13 -23.09
C TYR A 217 8.79 21.69 -23.49
N GLY A 218 9.60 21.55 -24.54
CA GLY A 218 10.16 20.28 -24.98
C GLY A 218 9.18 19.36 -25.71
N ALA A 219 8.02 19.85 -26.16
CA ALA A 219 7.11 19.04 -26.98
C ALA A 219 7.61 18.91 -28.42
N SER A 220 8.12 17.73 -28.76
CA SER A 220 8.53 17.36 -30.12
C SER A 220 7.40 16.68 -30.91
N ARG A 221 6.40 16.14 -30.21
CA ARG A 221 5.25 15.43 -30.79
C ARG A 221 3.96 16.02 -30.24
N VAL A 222 2.99 16.23 -31.11
CA VAL A 222 1.66 16.70 -30.73
C VAL A 222 0.60 15.81 -31.38
N GLU A 223 -0.21 15.18 -30.55
CA GLU A 223 -1.33 14.37 -30.99
C GLU A 223 -2.54 15.29 -31.20
N GLN A 224 -3.30 15.05 -32.26
CA GLN A 224 -4.49 15.81 -32.59
C GLN A 224 -5.73 14.93 -32.46
N TYR A 225 -6.76 15.48 -31.84
CA TYR A 225 -8.00 14.78 -31.56
C TYR A 225 -9.20 15.62 -32.04
N ARG A 226 -10.28 14.96 -32.46
CA ARG A 226 -11.53 15.60 -32.88
C ARG A 226 -12.66 15.22 -31.92
N CYS A 227 -13.38 16.20 -31.40
CA CYS A 227 -14.54 15.96 -30.55
C CYS A 227 -15.67 15.28 -31.33
N THR A 228 -16.30 14.28 -30.73
CA THR A 228 -17.43 13.53 -31.32
C THR A 228 -18.71 14.36 -31.41
N ILE A 229 -18.85 15.41 -30.58
CA ILE A 229 -20.06 16.23 -30.49
C ILE A 229 -19.89 17.55 -31.25
N CYS A 230 -18.93 18.39 -30.83
CA CYS A 230 -18.78 19.73 -31.43
C CYS A 230 -17.83 19.78 -32.63
N SER A 231 -17.22 18.65 -33.00
CA SER A 231 -16.26 18.53 -34.13
C SER A 231 -14.99 19.40 -34.05
N LYS A 232 -14.80 20.17 -32.97
CA LYS A 232 -13.60 20.97 -32.71
C LYS A 232 -12.39 20.09 -32.43
N LEU A 233 -11.22 20.66 -32.65
CA LEU A 233 -9.93 19.98 -32.54
C LEU A 233 -9.27 20.26 -31.19
N THR A 234 -8.84 19.21 -30.51
CA THR A 234 -8.02 19.27 -29.30
C THR A 234 -6.59 18.85 -29.63
N ARG A 235 -5.62 19.62 -29.15
CA ARG A 235 -4.18 19.28 -29.23
C ARG A 235 -3.72 18.67 -27.92
N PHE A 236 -2.88 17.64 -28.00
CA PHE A 236 -2.23 17.01 -26.86
C PHE A 236 -0.72 16.94 -27.10
N PRO A 237 0.00 18.01 -26.69
CA PRO A 237 1.46 18.05 -26.79
C PRO A 237 2.11 17.10 -25.76
N ARG A 238 3.09 16.31 -26.21
CA ARG A 238 3.88 15.42 -25.35
C ARG A 238 5.05 16.21 -24.76
N TYR A 239 4.80 16.90 -23.64
CA TYR A 239 5.78 17.78 -22.99
C TYR A 239 6.89 16.98 -22.30
N ASN A 240 8.13 17.47 -22.40
CA ASN A 240 9.29 16.90 -21.71
C ASN A 240 9.84 17.81 -20.60
N ASP A 241 9.45 19.09 -20.55
CA ASP A 241 9.81 19.95 -19.42
C ASP A 241 8.98 19.57 -18.18
N PRO A 242 9.59 19.05 -17.10
CA PRO A 242 8.84 18.59 -15.94
C PRO A 242 8.14 19.74 -15.19
N LYS A 243 8.61 20.98 -15.32
CA LYS A 243 7.88 22.15 -14.78
C LYS A 243 6.55 22.35 -15.50
N LYS A 244 6.50 22.09 -16.81
CA LYS A 244 5.23 22.14 -17.56
C LYS A 244 4.31 20.99 -17.12
N LEU A 245 4.85 19.83 -16.80
CA LEU A 245 4.08 18.69 -16.31
C LEU A 245 3.49 18.93 -14.91
N VAL A 246 4.18 19.69 -14.04
CA VAL A 246 3.61 20.17 -12.76
C VAL A 246 2.37 21.05 -12.97
N GLU A 247 2.34 21.82 -14.06
CA GLU A 247 1.19 22.66 -14.44
C GLU A 247 0.07 21.84 -15.09
N THR A 248 0.38 20.98 -16.07
CA THR A 248 -0.64 20.24 -16.82
C THR A 248 -1.24 19.09 -16.02
N ARG A 249 -0.45 18.49 -15.11
CA ARG A 249 -0.82 17.34 -14.27
C ARG A 249 -1.49 16.21 -15.03
N GLU A 250 -1.05 15.96 -16.26
CA GLU A 250 -1.63 14.95 -17.11
C GLU A 250 -0.63 14.38 -18.10
N GLY A 251 -0.83 13.12 -18.50
CA GLY A 251 0.05 12.44 -19.44
C GLY A 251 -0.08 10.92 -19.44
N ARG A 252 0.95 10.24 -19.97
CA ARG A 252 1.13 8.77 -19.94
C ARG A 252 2.43 8.44 -19.21
N CYS A 253 2.85 7.17 -19.20
CA CYS A 253 4.00 6.72 -18.40
C CYS A 253 5.24 7.62 -18.51
N GLY A 254 5.56 8.10 -19.71
CA GLY A 254 6.61 9.10 -19.96
C GLY A 254 6.51 10.34 -19.08
N GLU A 255 5.39 11.06 -19.18
CA GLU A 255 5.14 12.28 -18.40
C GLU A 255 5.00 11.99 -16.89
N TRP A 256 4.39 10.86 -16.54
CA TRP A 256 4.22 10.43 -15.15
C TRP A 256 5.56 10.21 -14.46
N ALA A 257 6.44 9.39 -15.04
CA ALA A 257 7.77 9.14 -14.49
C ALA A 257 8.63 10.42 -14.49
N ASN A 258 8.63 11.19 -15.58
CA ASN A 258 9.35 12.45 -15.68
C ASN A 258 8.98 13.43 -14.56
N CYS A 259 7.67 13.67 -14.37
CA CYS A 259 7.19 14.59 -13.35
C CYS A 259 7.42 14.04 -11.93
N PHE A 260 7.18 12.75 -11.70
CA PHE A 260 7.39 12.15 -10.38
C PHE A 260 8.86 12.13 -9.96
N THR A 261 9.80 11.84 -10.87
CA THR A 261 11.24 11.93 -10.58
C THR A 261 11.62 13.37 -10.18
N LEU A 262 11.05 14.41 -10.81
CA LEU A 262 11.22 15.80 -10.35
C LEU A 262 10.73 15.98 -8.91
N TYR A 263 9.55 15.47 -8.56
CA TYR A 263 9.05 15.55 -7.18
C TYR A 263 10.01 14.89 -6.19
N CYS A 264 10.49 13.66 -6.47
CA CYS A 264 11.46 12.99 -5.60
C CYS A 264 12.74 13.84 -5.42
N ARG A 265 13.30 14.38 -6.51
CA ARG A 265 14.47 15.27 -6.44
C ARG A 265 14.18 16.56 -5.67
N ALA A 266 12.99 17.14 -5.82
CA ALA A 266 12.58 18.38 -5.15
C ALA A 266 12.48 18.24 -3.62
N PHE A 267 12.19 17.03 -3.12
CA PHE A 267 12.22 16.69 -1.69
C PHE A 267 13.55 16.10 -1.21
N GLY A 268 14.58 16.13 -2.06
CA GLY A 268 15.95 15.76 -1.68
C GLY A 268 16.27 14.27 -1.80
N TYR A 269 15.34 13.44 -2.29
CA TYR A 269 15.62 12.02 -2.51
C TYR A 269 16.59 11.84 -3.67
N GLU A 270 17.58 10.97 -3.53
CA GLU A 270 18.39 10.54 -4.66
C GLU A 270 17.53 9.68 -5.58
N SER A 271 17.41 10.09 -6.84
CA SER A 271 16.43 9.50 -7.75
C SER A 271 17.03 9.25 -9.13
N ARG A 272 16.57 8.17 -9.77
CA ARG A 272 16.92 7.81 -11.14
C ARG A 272 15.64 7.70 -11.96
N LEU A 273 15.69 8.12 -13.21
CA LEU A 273 14.70 7.77 -14.20
C LEU A 273 15.12 6.45 -14.84
N ILE A 274 14.23 5.47 -14.87
CA ILE A 274 14.51 4.16 -15.48
C ILE A 274 13.86 4.11 -16.85
N GLN A 275 14.68 3.82 -17.87
CA GLN A 275 14.24 3.62 -19.24
C GLN A 275 14.24 2.14 -19.58
N ASP A 276 13.05 1.57 -19.75
CA ASP A 276 12.85 0.23 -20.30
C ASP A 276 12.64 0.32 -21.81
N PHE A 277 13.45 -0.42 -22.57
CA PHE A 277 13.43 -0.37 -24.04
C PHE A 277 12.19 -1.03 -24.64
N THR A 278 11.34 -1.65 -23.81
CA THR A 278 10.04 -2.23 -24.17
C THR A 278 8.86 -1.29 -23.89
N ASP A 279 9.08 0.02 -24.09
CA ASP A 279 8.09 1.10 -24.05
C ASP A 279 7.46 1.33 -22.66
N HIS A 280 8.31 1.41 -21.63
CA HIS A 280 7.89 1.86 -20.29
C HIS A 280 9.00 2.64 -19.59
N VAL A 281 8.63 3.45 -18.62
CA VAL A 281 9.55 4.22 -17.78
C VAL A 281 9.00 4.33 -16.36
N TRP A 282 9.89 4.41 -15.38
CA TRP A 282 9.54 4.55 -13.96
C TRP A 282 10.68 5.24 -13.19
N THR A 283 10.58 5.29 -11.86
CA THR A 283 11.55 5.95 -10.99
C THR A 283 12.21 4.94 -10.04
N GLU A 284 13.49 5.12 -9.74
CA GLU A 284 14.11 4.53 -8.55
C GLU A 284 14.48 5.63 -7.56
N CYS A 285 14.35 5.37 -6.27
CA CYS A 285 14.90 6.25 -5.23
C CYS A 285 15.80 5.45 -4.28
N TYR A 286 16.91 6.04 -3.84
CA TYR A 286 17.77 5.40 -2.84
C TYR A 286 17.10 5.54 -1.46
N SER A 287 16.70 4.40 -0.89
CA SER A 287 16.09 4.36 0.43
C SER A 287 17.17 4.19 1.48
N GLN A 288 17.41 5.24 2.27
CA GLN A 288 18.35 5.17 3.40
C GLN A 288 17.88 4.17 4.47
N PHE A 289 16.56 3.93 4.57
CA PHE A 289 15.97 2.93 5.46
C PHE A 289 16.32 1.50 5.03
N LEU A 290 16.28 1.23 3.72
CA LEU A 290 16.57 -0.11 3.17
C LEU A 290 18.05 -0.30 2.79
N GLY A 291 18.85 0.78 2.76
CA GLY A 291 20.25 0.74 2.32
C GLY A 291 20.44 0.45 0.82
N ARG A 292 19.39 0.60 0.00
CA ARG A 292 19.42 0.25 -1.44
C ARG A 292 18.49 1.10 -2.29
N TRP A 293 18.67 1.01 -3.60
CA TRP A 293 17.71 1.54 -4.58
C TRP A 293 16.40 0.79 -4.51
N MET A 294 15.31 1.55 -4.40
CA MET A 294 13.93 1.09 -4.30
C MET A 294 13.19 1.47 -5.58
N HIS A 295 12.52 0.48 -6.17
CA HIS A 295 11.66 0.64 -7.32
C HIS A 295 10.41 1.48 -6.97
N LEU A 296 10.01 2.42 -7.84
CA LEU A 296 8.80 3.21 -7.72
C LEU A 296 8.13 3.37 -9.10
N ASP A 297 6.94 2.81 -9.29
CA ASP A 297 6.10 3.08 -10.46
C ASP A 297 4.97 4.06 -10.09
N PRO A 298 5.07 5.35 -10.49
CA PRO A 298 4.03 6.34 -10.21
C PRO A 298 2.72 6.07 -10.95
N CYS A 299 2.75 5.39 -12.10
CA CYS A 299 1.54 5.07 -12.86
C CYS A 299 0.67 4.07 -12.12
N GLU A 300 1.29 3.16 -11.38
CA GLU A 300 0.60 2.10 -10.64
C GLU A 300 0.50 2.39 -9.14
N ALA A 301 1.22 3.40 -8.63
CA ALA A 301 1.42 3.66 -7.21
C ALA A 301 2.00 2.45 -6.46
N ILE A 302 2.88 1.71 -7.12
CA ILE A 302 3.54 0.53 -6.59
C ILE A 302 4.98 0.89 -6.26
N TYR A 303 5.42 0.51 -5.06
CA TYR A 303 6.79 0.64 -4.60
C TYR A 303 7.39 -0.73 -4.29
N ASP A 304 8.70 -0.84 -4.45
CA ASP A 304 9.54 -1.99 -4.09
C ASP A 304 9.12 -3.37 -4.61
N LYS A 305 8.32 -3.42 -5.68
CA LYS A 305 7.96 -4.64 -6.41
C LYS A 305 8.58 -4.66 -7.82
N PRO A 306 9.90 -4.87 -7.97
CA PRO A 306 10.57 -4.78 -9.27
C PRO A 306 10.11 -5.86 -10.27
N LEU A 307 9.63 -7.02 -9.79
CA LEU A 307 9.10 -8.07 -10.67
C LEU A 307 7.69 -7.78 -11.21
N LEU A 308 7.13 -6.60 -10.93
CA LEU A 308 5.82 -6.16 -11.46
C LEU A 308 5.74 -6.33 -12.98
N TYR A 309 6.81 -6.00 -13.69
CA TYR A 309 6.80 -6.00 -15.15
C TYR A 309 6.94 -7.41 -15.73
N GLU A 310 7.94 -8.19 -15.30
CA GLU A 310 8.17 -9.54 -15.82
C GLU A 310 7.10 -10.54 -15.33
N LYS A 311 6.83 -10.58 -14.02
CA LYS A 311 5.87 -11.53 -13.42
C LYS A 311 4.43 -10.99 -13.47
N GLY A 312 4.19 -9.75 -13.08
CA GLY A 312 2.83 -9.18 -13.05
C GLY A 312 2.25 -8.91 -14.45
N TRP A 313 3.03 -8.30 -15.35
CA TRP A 313 2.56 -7.92 -16.68
C TRP A 313 2.98 -8.89 -17.79
N ASN A 314 3.77 -9.92 -17.46
CA ASN A 314 4.35 -10.86 -18.44
C ASN A 314 5.17 -10.15 -19.53
N LYS A 315 5.82 -9.02 -19.18
CA LYS A 315 6.65 -8.26 -20.14
C LYS A 315 7.94 -9.01 -20.41
N LYS A 316 8.26 -9.13 -21.71
CA LYS A 316 9.54 -9.69 -22.19
C LYS A 316 10.62 -8.61 -22.20
N LEU A 317 11.16 -8.29 -21.02
CA LEU A 317 12.18 -7.26 -20.84
C LEU A 317 13.47 -7.57 -21.63
N ASN A 318 14.22 -6.52 -22.00
CA ASN A 318 15.54 -6.61 -22.62
C ASN A 318 16.57 -5.68 -21.94
N TYR A 319 16.31 -4.38 -21.89
CA TYR A 319 17.19 -3.38 -21.27
C TYR A 319 16.36 -2.47 -20.37
N ALA A 320 16.73 -2.38 -19.09
CA ALA A 320 16.26 -1.38 -18.15
C ALA A 320 17.45 -0.57 -17.65
N ILE A 321 17.58 0.66 -18.15
CA ILE A 321 18.72 1.54 -17.89
C ILE A 321 18.32 2.62 -16.91
N ALA A 322 19.00 2.67 -15.77
CA ALA A 322 18.85 3.72 -14.78
C ALA A 322 19.69 4.93 -15.15
N ILE A 323 19.09 6.12 -15.08
CA ILE A 323 19.69 7.38 -15.53
C ILE A 323 19.52 8.42 -14.44
N ALA A 324 20.62 9.02 -14.01
CA ALA A 324 20.67 10.01 -12.94
C ALA A 324 21.75 11.06 -13.21
N LYS A 325 21.83 12.08 -12.35
CA LYS A 325 22.82 13.16 -12.49
C LYS A 325 24.27 12.68 -12.39
N ASP A 326 24.49 11.57 -11.69
CA ASP A 326 25.81 10.99 -11.43
C ASP A 326 26.15 9.84 -12.40
N GLY A 327 25.30 9.54 -13.38
CA GLY A 327 25.61 8.62 -14.47
C GLY A 327 24.46 7.72 -14.89
N THR A 328 24.85 6.64 -15.57
CA THR A 328 23.94 5.60 -16.10
C THR A 328 24.36 4.22 -15.63
N ARG A 329 23.38 3.35 -15.38
CA ARG A 329 23.60 1.99 -14.92
C ARG A 329 22.62 1.02 -15.54
N ASP A 330 23.08 -0.17 -15.89
CA ASP A 330 22.18 -1.26 -16.22
C ASP A 330 21.61 -1.86 -14.93
N VAL A 331 20.30 -1.74 -14.75
CA VAL A 331 19.57 -2.28 -13.60
C VAL A 331 18.64 -3.42 -14.00
N THR A 332 18.76 -3.95 -15.23
CA THR A 332 17.88 -4.98 -15.79
C THR A 332 17.75 -6.19 -14.86
N LYS A 333 18.87 -6.64 -14.26
CA LYS A 333 18.91 -7.76 -13.30
C LYS A 333 17.99 -7.57 -12.09
N ARG A 334 17.65 -6.34 -11.70
CA ARG A 334 16.70 -6.05 -10.61
C ARG A 334 15.27 -6.48 -10.98
N TYR A 335 14.91 -6.39 -12.26
CA TYR A 335 13.56 -6.50 -12.78
C TYR A 335 13.27 -7.85 -13.45
N THR A 336 14.18 -8.82 -13.34
CA THR A 336 14.05 -10.14 -13.97
C THR A 336 14.60 -11.24 -13.05
N ARG A 337 14.02 -12.42 -13.21
CA ARG A 337 14.47 -13.69 -12.63
C ARG A 337 14.78 -14.70 -13.74
N LYS A 338 14.39 -14.38 -14.96
CA LYS A 338 14.66 -15.12 -16.21
C LYS A 338 15.79 -14.47 -17.00
N TRP A 339 16.93 -14.26 -16.35
CA TRP A 339 18.07 -13.53 -16.94
C TRP A 339 18.57 -14.12 -18.26
N HIS A 340 18.69 -15.45 -18.34
CA HIS A 340 19.05 -16.16 -19.57
C HIS A 340 18.10 -15.83 -20.74
N GLU A 341 16.79 -15.71 -20.48
CA GLU A 341 15.85 -15.31 -21.52
C GLU A 341 16.01 -13.83 -21.91
N VAL A 342 16.27 -12.96 -20.93
CA VAL A 342 16.54 -11.53 -21.17
C VAL A 342 17.79 -11.36 -22.04
N LEU A 343 18.88 -12.07 -21.73
CA LEU A 343 20.12 -12.08 -22.52
C LEU A 343 19.87 -12.44 -23.99
N SER A 344 19.02 -13.44 -24.26
CA SER A 344 18.67 -13.84 -25.63
C SER A 344 18.00 -12.72 -26.45
N ARG A 345 17.37 -11.74 -25.76
CA ARG A 345 16.70 -10.58 -26.38
C ARG A 345 17.59 -9.35 -26.47
N ARG A 346 18.79 -9.38 -25.88
CA ARG A 346 19.74 -8.25 -25.84
C ARG A 346 20.68 -8.28 -27.03
N THR A 347 20.16 -7.91 -28.20
CA THR A 347 20.88 -8.02 -29.49
C THR A 347 21.45 -6.69 -30.02
N MET A 348 21.31 -5.57 -29.30
CA MET A 348 21.87 -4.29 -29.77
C MET A 348 23.38 -4.22 -29.60
N LEU A 349 23.87 -4.59 -28.42
CA LEU A 349 25.27 -4.57 -27.99
C LEU A 349 25.58 -5.88 -27.24
N THR A 350 26.83 -6.32 -27.29
CA THR A 350 27.34 -7.30 -26.31
C THR A 350 27.42 -6.71 -24.91
N GLU A 351 27.33 -7.56 -23.86
CA GLU A 351 27.42 -7.08 -22.46
C GLU A 351 28.70 -6.27 -22.16
N PRO A 352 29.90 -6.63 -22.65
CA PRO A 352 31.09 -5.80 -22.47
C PRO A 352 31.00 -4.44 -23.18
N SER A 353 30.47 -4.39 -24.41
CA SER A 353 30.25 -3.14 -25.15
C SER A 353 29.26 -2.24 -24.44
N LEU A 354 28.14 -2.78 -23.95
CA LEU A 354 27.15 -2.05 -23.16
C LEU A 354 27.77 -1.46 -21.90
N SER A 355 28.51 -2.27 -21.13
CA SER A 355 29.19 -1.84 -19.91
C SER A 355 30.16 -0.69 -20.20
N SER A 356 30.93 -0.78 -21.29
CA SER A 356 31.84 0.28 -21.75
C SER A 356 31.09 1.58 -22.08
N VAL A 357 29.99 1.50 -22.85
CA VAL A 357 29.18 2.67 -23.22
C VAL A 357 28.59 3.37 -21.99
N LEU A 358 27.98 2.61 -21.08
CA LEU A 358 27.42 3.16 -19.84
C LEU A 358 28.50 3.75 -18.94
N THR A 359 29.68 3.12 -18.86
CA THR A 359 30.82 3.64 -18.09
C THR A 359 31.34 4.95 -18.67
N ASN A 360 31.39 5.09 -20.00
CA ASN A 360 31.79 6.32 -20.66
C ASN A 360 30.81 7.47 -20.35
N ILE A 361 29.50 7.22 -20.45
CA ILE A 361 28.47 8.20 -20.10
C ILE A 361 28.58 8.58 -18.60
N THR A 362 28.73 7.60 -17.72
CA THR A 362 28.89 7.83 -16.28
C THR A 362 30.14 8.65 -15.97
N THR A 363 31.25 8.37 -16.64
CA THR A 363 32.50 9.14 -16.51
C THR A 363 32.30 10.59 -16.96
N GLU A 364 31.54 10.82 -18.04
CA GLU A 364 31.17 12.16 -18.50
C GLU A 364 30.33 12.91 -17.44
N CYS A 365 29.30 12.27 -16.88
CA CYS A 365 28.43 12.85 -15.86
C CYS A 365 29.17 13.23 -14.57
N ARG A 366 30.19 12.44 -14.19
CA ARG A 366 30.99 12.63 -12.97
C ARG A 366 32.13 13.65 -13.14
N ARG A 367 32.30 14.23 -14.34
CA ARG A 367 33.32 15.27 -14.57
C ARG A 367 33.07 16.47 -13.65
N GLY A 368 34.04 16.77 -12.80
CA GLY A 368 33.98 17.88 -11.85
C GLY A 368 33.48 17.53 -10.45
N PHE A 369 33.17 16.27 -10.17
CA PHE A 369 32.90 15.83 -8.80
C PHE A 369 34.20 15.77 -7.99
N THR A 370 34.10 15.99 -6.67
CA THR A 370 35.25 15.88 -5.76
C THR A 370 35.63 14.42 -5.53
N SER A 371 36.90 14.16 -5.21
CA SER A 371 37.39 12.80 -4.94
C SER A 371 36.63 12.11 -3.81
N GLN A 372 36.24 12.85 -2.77
CA GLN A 372 35.44 12.33 -1.67
C GLN A 372 34.05 11.90 -2.13
N LEU A 373 33.35 12.72 -2.93
CA LEU A 373 32.04 12.36 -3.46
C LEU A 373 32.12 11.15 -4.41
N LEU A 374 33.15 11.12 -5.26
CA LEU A 374 33.40 9.98 -6.15
C LEU A 374 33.57 8.68 -5.37
N SER A 375 34.38 8.67 -4.30
CA SER A 375 34.58 7.47 -3.48
C SER A 375 33.29 6.95 -2.85
N ILE A 376 32.39 7.85 -2.44
CA ILE A 376 31.09 7.47 -1.86
C ILE A 376 30.18 6.85 -2.93
N ILE A 377 30.12 7.47 -4.11
CA ILE A 377 29.29 6.98 -5.22
C ILE A 377 29.82 5.65 -5.74
N GLU A 378 31.13 5.51 -5.91
CA GLU A 378 31.77 4.27 -6.37
C GLU A 378 31.56 3.11 -5.38
N ALA A 379 31.68 3.36 -4.07
CA ALA A 379 31.37 2.37 -3.05
C ALA A 379 29.90 1.92 -3.14
N ARG A 380 28.96 2.85 -3.37
CA ARG A 380 27.55 2.53 -3.58
C ARG A 380 27.31 1.74 -4.88
N ASP A 381 27.99 2.09 -5.97
CA ASP A 381 27.89 1.35 -7.22
C ASP A 381 28.41 -0.09 -7.07
N MET A 382 29.46 -0.29 -6.28
CA MET A 382 29.98 -1.63 -5.99
C MET A 382 28.97 -2.45 -5.18
N GLU A 383 28.38 -1.85 -4.15
CA GLU A 383 27.35 -2.48 -3.33
C GLU A 383 26.12 -2.84 -4.16
N GLU A 384 25.63 -1.93 -5.01
CA GLU A 384 24.51 -2.19 -5.91
C GLU A 384 24.81 -3.35 -6.88
N ASN A 385 26.03 -3.45 -7.42
CA ASN A 385 26.41 -4.59 -8.25
C ASN A 385 26.30 -5.91 -7.49
N GLN A 386 26.83 -5.98 -6.27
CA GLN A 386 26.72 -7.20 -5.46
C GLN A 386 25.27 -7.57 -5.17
N GLN A 387 24.41 -6.59 -4.90
CA GLN A 387 22.98 -6.81 -4.68
C GLN A 387 22.27 -7.33 -5.94
N LEU A 388 22.58 -6.80 -7.12
CA LEU A 388 22.00 -7.26 -8.38
C LEU A 388 22.41 -8.70 -8.69
N GLU A 389 23.66 -9.07 -8.46
CA GLU A 389 24.12 -10.46 -8.67
C GLU A 389 23.50 -11.43 -7.66
N ARG A 390 23.47 -11.07 -6.36
CA ARG A 390 22.83 -11.90 -5.32
C ARG A 390 21.33 -12.10 -5.60
N GLY A 391 20.63 -11.03 -5.97
CA GLY A 391 19.19 -11.05 -6.21
C GLY A 391 18.76 -11.74 -7.50
N LEU A 392 19.68 -12.08 -8.40
CA LEU A 392 19.35 -12.71 -9.70
C LEU A 392 18.88 -14.16 -9.53
N HIS A 393 19.49 -14.87 -8.58
CA HIS A 393 19.25 -16.30 -8.34
C HIS A 393 18.43 -16.57 -7.08
N SER A 394 17.99 -15.54 -6.35
CA SER A 394 17.04 -15.69 -5.25
C SER A 394 15.76 -16.37 -5.76
N GLU A 395 15.19 -17.27 -4.99
CA GLU A 395 13.87 -17.83 -5.32
C GLU A 395 12.82 -16.73 -5.47
N ASP A 396 11.92 -16.94 -6.43
CA ASP A 396 10.74 -16.12 -6.54
C ASP A 396 9.84 -16.47 -5.37
N ASP A 397 9.38 -15.47 -4.65
CA ASP A 397 8.29 -15.69 -3.72
C ASP A 397 7.04 -16.02 -4.55
N GLU A 398 6.80 -17.31 -4.78
CA GLU A 398 5.65 -17.82 -5.53
C GLU A 398 4.33 -17.39 -4.89
N SER A 399 4.35 -17.13 -3.57
CA SER A 399 3.21 -16.65 -2.79
C SER A 399 2.82 -15.19 -3.11
N LEU A 400 3.77 -14.38 -3.60
CA LEU A 400 3.48 -12.99 -3.97
C LEU A 400 2.75 -12.91 -5.32
N SER A 401 1.43 -12.76 -5.23
CA SER A 401 0.58 -12.23 -6.30
C SER A 401 1.03 -10.82 -6.69
N LEU A 402 1.37 -10.63 -7.97
CA LEU A 402 1.62 -9.31 -8.54
C LEU A 402 0.50 -8.94 -9.50
N PRO A 403 -0.05 -7.72 -9.39
CA PRO A 403 -1.16 -7.32 -10.22
C PRO A 403 -0.73 -7.16 -11.69
N GLY A 404 -1.67 -7.44 -12.59
CA GLY A 404 -1.56 -6.95 -13.96
C GLY A 404 -1.58 -5.43 -14.03
N ARG A 405 -1.20 -4.88 -15.18
CA ARG A 405 -1.14 -3.45 -15.41
C ARG A 405 -2.52 -2.83 -15.20
N ARG A 406 -2.63 -1.71 -14.49
CA ARG A 406 -3.89 -0.96 -14.30
C ARG A 406 -3.98 0.24 -15.25
N SER A 407 -2.85 0.87 -15.60
CA SER A 407 -2.80 2.01 -16.54
C SER A 407 -2.98 1.65 -18.02
N GLY A 408 -3.52 2.59 -18.81
CA GLY A 408 -3.78 2.40 -20.24
C GLY A 408 -5.19 1.89 -20.56
N ASN A 409 -5.60 1.97 -21.83
CA ASN A 409 -6.90 1.46 -22.25
C ASN A 409 -6.93 -0.07 -22.24
N GLU A 410 -8.09 -0.63 -21.92
CA GLU A 410 -8.27 -2.07 -21.73
C GLU A 410 -7.88 -2.90 -22.97
N GLN A 411 -8.29 -2.47 -24.16
CA GLN A 411 -7.94 -3.16 -25.42
C GLN A 411 -6.43 -3.23 -25.63
N TRP A 412 -5.69 -2.19 -25.26
CA TRP A 412 -4.24 -2.16 -25.39
C TRP A 412 -3.57 -3.09 -24.38
N ARG A 413 -4.04 -3.10 -23.11
CA ARG A 413 -3.59 -4.05 -22.09
C ARG A 413 -3.85 -5.51 -22.51
N LYS A 414 -5.04 -5.80 -23.05
CA LYS A 414 -5.41 -7.12 -23.64
C LYS A 414 -4.45 -7.51 -24.76
N SER A 415 -4.20 -6.61 -25.70
CA SER A 415 -3.34 -6.87 -26.86
C SER A 415 -1.89 -7.20 -26.50
N ARG A 416 -1.45 -6.79 -25.31
CA ARG A 416 -0.10 -6.99 -24.79
C ARG A 416 -0.03 -8.09 -23.73
N SER A 417 -1.15 -8.74 -23.42
CA SER A 417 -1.28 -9.75 -22.34
C SER A 417 -0.84 -9.23 -20.96
N GLU A 418 -1.03 -7.92 -20.70
CA GLU A 418 -0.60 -7.26 -19.46
C GLU A 418 -1.72 -7.23 -18.39
N ILE A 419 -2.77 -8.05 -18.51
CA ILE A 419 -3.91 -8.07 -17.57
C ILE A 419 -3.60 -8.84 -16.27
N GLY A 420 -2.50 -9.60 -16.25
CA GLY A 420 -2.18 -10.52 -15.16
C GLY A 420 -2.89 -11.86 -15.33
N SER A 421 -2.49 -12.86 -14.55
CA SER A 421 -3.12 -14.19 -14.52
C SER A 421 -4.00 -14.35 -13.28
N ASP A 422 -5.22 -14.87 -13.45
CA ASP A 422 -6.17 -15.17 -12.35
C ASP A 422 -5.78 -16.42 -11.50
N ASN A 423 -4.58 -16.98 -11.71
CA ASN A 423 -4.11 -18.20 -11.08
C ASN A 423 -3.20 -17.89 -9.89
N LEU A 424 -3.76 -17.81 -8.68
CA LEU A 424 -2.99 -17.58 -7.46
C LEU A 424 -3.47 -18.48 -6.31
N SER A 425 -2.49 -19.13 -5.69
CA SER A 425 -2.57 -20.04 -4.55
C SER A 425 -2.85 -19.28 -3.25
N SER A 426 -3.64 -19.86 -2.35
CA SER A 426 -3.95 -19.30 -1.03
C SER A 426 -2.79 -19.56 -0.06
N SER A 427 -1.95 -18.55 0.18
CA SER A 427 -0.94 -18.57 1.24
C SER A 427 -1.26 -17.52 2.30
N ALA A 428 -1.15 -17.85 3.59
CA ALA A 428 -1.41 -16.91 4.67
C ALA A 428 -0.52 -15.66 4.59
N CYS A 429 -1.11 -14.48 4.84
CA CYS A 429 -0.37 -13.22 4.93
C CYS A 429 0.55 -13.16 6.17
N PRO A 430 1.53 -12.23 6.20
CA PRO A 430 2.30 -11.95 7.40
C PRO A 430 1.40 -11.56 8.58
N ILE A 431 1.80 -11.95 9.79
CA ILE A 431 1.12 -11.53 11.03
C ILE A 431 1.30 -10.01 11.21
N ARG A 432 0.20 -9.28 11.42
CA ARG A 432 0.20 -7.83 11.65
C ARG A 432 -0.30 -7.49 13.05
N LEU A 433 0.27 -6.46 13.67
CA LEU A 433 -0.22 -5.94 14.95
C LEU A 433 -1.43 -5.00 14.71
N CYS A 434 -2.48 -5.13 15.51
CA CYS A 434 -3.61 -4.21 15.49
C CYS A 434 -3.34 -3.03 16.43
N VAL A 435 -3.27 -1.82 15.88
CA VAL A 435 -3.11 -0.57 16.65
C VAL A 435 -4.48 0.12 16.76
N ASP A 436 -5.31 -0.41 17.65
CA ASP A 436 -6.75 -0.12 17.72
C ASP A 436 -7.27 0.13 19.15
N GLU A 437 -6.38 0.31 20.14
CA GLU A 437 -6.76 0.63 21.52
C GLU A 437 -7.63 1.90 21.60
N HIS A 438 -7.33 2.90 20.76
CA HIS A 438 -8.08 4.14 20.68
C HIS A 438 -9.54 3.91 20.29
N VAL A 439 -9.83 2.90 19.47
CA VAL A 439 -11.20 2.53 19.08
C VAL A 439 -11.99 2.15 20.34
N THR A 440 -11.45 1.23 21.14
CA THR A 440 -12.11 0.81 22.39
C THR A 440 -12.25 1.96 23.38
N LYS A 441 -11.22 2.80 23.55
CA LYS A 441 -11.28 3.98 24.44
C LYS A 441 -12.38 4.96 24.03
N ILE A 442 -12.52 5.26 22.73
CA ILE A 442 -13.55 6.16 22.20
C ILE A 442 -14.94 5.63 22.53
N TYR A 443 -15.22 4.35 22.24
CA TYR A 443 -16.54 3.77 22.51
C TYR A 443 -16.84 3.71 24.02
N ASN A 444 -15.85 3.42 24.85
CA ASN A 444 -15.98 3.46 26.31
C ASN A 444 -16.27 4.89 26.83
N ALA A 445 -15.67 5.90 26.23
CA ALA A 445 -15.84 7.30 26.62
C ALA A 445 -17.24 7.88 26.33
N PHE A 446 -18.04 7.27 25.44
CA PHE A 446 -19.44 7.68 25.27
C PHE A 446 -20.30 7.35 26.48
N ARG A 447 -19.96 6.34 27.29
CA ARG A 447 -20.80 5.92 28.42
C ARG A 447 -21.02 7.02 29.46
N PRO A 448 -19.99 7.72 29.97
CA PRO A 448 -20.17 8.90 30.82
C PRO A 448 -21.05 9.99 30.18
N VAL A 449 -20.87 10.27 28.89
CA VAL A 449 -21.66 11.28 28.15
C VAL A 449 -23.14 10.90 28.12
N LEU A 450 -23.45 9.65 27.77
CA LEU A 450 -24.83 9.16 27.69
C LEU A 450 -25.50 9.11 29.07
N ASN A 451 -24.75 8.73 30.12
CA ASN A 451 -25.25 8.80 31.50
C ASN A 451 -25.60 10.25 31.90
N GLN A 452 -24.74 11.21 31.56
CA GLN A 452 -25.01 12.62 31.84
C GLN A 452 -26.24 13.13 31.09
N PHE A 453 -26.49 12.68 29.86
CA PHE A 453 -27.72 13.05 29.13
C PHE A 453 -29.00 12.59 29.86
N ILE A 454 -28.94 11.45 30.55
CA ILE A 454 -30.06 10.92 31.35
C ILE A 454 -30.20 11.71 32.66
N GLU A 455 -29.10 11.96 33.37
CA GLU A 455 -29.11 12.73 34.63
C GLU A 455 -29.62 14.16 34.43
N GLU A 456 -29.31 14.75 33.28
CA GLU A 456 -29.75 16.09 32.90
C GLU A 456 -31.13 16.12 32.21
N GLU A 457 -31.80 14.97 32.10
CA GLU A 457 -33.12 14.82 31.49
C GLU A 457 -33.23 15.43 30.07
N LEU A 458 -32.16 15.32 29.27
CA LEU A 458 -32.17 15.83 27.88
C LEU A 458 -33.24 15.13 27.06
N THR A 459 -33.92 15.86 26.18
CA THR A 459 -34.70 15.25 25.11
C THR A 459 -33.78 14.66 24.05
N LYS A 460 -34.31 13.70 23.27
CA LYS A 460 -33.62 13.11 22.12
C LYS A 460 -33.06 14.14 21.13
N SER A 461 -33.83 15.19 20.84
CA SER A 461 -33.38 16.27 19.94
C SER A 461 -32.20 17.04 20.51
N GLU A 462 -32.18 17.29 21.82
CA GLU A 462 -31.10 18.01 22.49
C GLU A 462 -29.84 17.16 22.60
N ALA A 463 -29.96 15.85 22.86
CA ALA A 463 -28.82 14.94 22.83
C ALA A 463 -28.18 14.88 21.43
N VAL A 464 -29.00 14.78 20.37
CA VAL A 464 -28.51 14.83 18.98
C VAL A 464 -27.85 16.17 18.66
N GLU A 465 -28.41 17.28 19.14
CA GLU A 465 -27.82 18.62 18.97
C GLU A 465 -26.44 18.70 19.64
N VAL A 466 -26.31 18.24 20.89
CA VAL A 466 -25.04 18.23 21.64
C VAL A 466 -23.99 17.38 20.93
N LEU A 467 -24.35 16.18 20.45
CA LEU A 467 -23.43 15.34 19.68
C LEU A 467 -23.03 15.98 18.34
N GLY A 468 -23.97 16.65 17.66
CA GLY A 468 -23.69 17.38 16.41
C GLY A 468 -22.74 18.57 16.63
N ILE A 469 -22.89 19.29 17.73
CA ILE A 469 -21.98 20.35 18.16
C ILE A 469 -20.58 19.77 18.41
N THR A 470 -20.47 18.67 19.17
CA THR A 470 -19.19 18.00 19.43
C THR A 470 -18.53 17.55 18.14
N LYS A 471 -19.30 16.98 17.20
CA LYS A 471 -18.81 16.61 15.87
C LYS A 471 -18.24 17.84 15.13
N GLY A 472 -18.94 18.97 15.18
CA GLY A 472 -18.46 20.24 14.60
C GLY A 472 -17.08 20.66 15.14
N ILE A 473 -16.91 20.63 16.46
CA ILE A 473 -15.63 20.97 17.11
C ILE A 473 -14.51 20.02 16.64
N LEU A 474 -14.79 18.72 16.54
CA LEU A 474 -13.82 17.72 16.09
C LEU A 474 -13.49 17.85 14.57
N LEU A 475 -14.43 18.32 13.76
CA LEU A 475 -14.20 18.65 12.34
C LEU A 475 -13.33 19.91 12.18
N ASP A 476 -13.53 20.91 13.04
CA ASP A 476 -12.65 22.09 13.08
C ASP A 476 -11.23 21.69 13.50
N LEU A 477 -11.10 20.78 14.47
CA LEU A 477 -9.83 20.19 14.86
C LEU A 477 -9.17 19.41 13.72
N SER A 478 -9.91 18.58 12.98
CA SER A 478 -9.37 17.80 11.86
C SER A 478 -8.89 18.69 10.70
N SER A 479 -9.49 19.87 10.54
CA SER A 479 -9.12 20.87 9.55
C SER A 479 -7.92 21.74 9.95
N SER A 480 -7.53 21.71 11.23
CA SER A 480 -6.39 22.49 11.75
C SER A 480 -5.03 21.79 11.53
N PRO A 481 -3.91 22.53 11.50
CA PRO A 481 -2.56 21.97 11.33
C PRO A 481 -2.25 20.84 12.33
N PHE A 482 -1.87 19.64 11.85
CA PHE A 482 -1.86 18.43 12.68
C PHE A 482 -0.89 18.50 13.86
N LYS A 483 0.22 19.23 13.71
CA LYS A 483 1.23 19.40 14.78
C LYS A 483 0.77 20.33 15.90
N SER A 484 -0.28 21.11 15.67
CA SER A 484 -0.76 22.11 16.62
C SER A 484 -2.29 22.17 16.64
N ARG A 485 -2.95 21.01 16.53
CA ARG A 485 -4.41 20.94 16.40
C ARG A 485 -5.07 21.67 17.56
N ARG A 486 -5.92 22.62 17.22
CA ARG A 486 -6.72 23.39 18.18
C ARG A 486 -8.06 23.81 17.58
N ALA A 487 -9.10 23.84 18.39
CA ALA A 487 -10.38 24.46 18.06
C ALA A 487 -10.91 25.26 19.25
N SER A 488 -11.43 26.46 18.98
CA SER A 488 -12.14 27.26 19.98
C SER A 488 -13.54 26.70 20.20
N ILE A 489 -13.95 26.63 21.46
CA ILE A 489 -15.31 26.22 21.85
C ILE A 489 -16.15 27.39 22.39
N ASP A 490 -15.65 28.63 22.26
CA ASP A 490 -16.27 29.83 22.85
C ASP A 490 -17.69 30.08 22.34
N SER A 491 -17.92 29.85 21.04
CA SER A 491 -19.24 30.00 20.41
C SER A 491 -20.28 29.07 21.05
N VAL A 492 -19.83 27.89 21.46
CA VAL A 492 -20.66 26.82 22.02
C VAL A 492 -20.87 26.98 23.52
N LEU A 493 -19.91 27.56 24.24
CA LEU A 493 -20.05 27.86 25.68
C LEU A 493 -21.20 28.82 26.00
N SER A 494 -21.71 29.54 24.99
CA SER A 494 -22.95 30.31 25.13
C SER A 494 -24.20 29.45 25.32
N ASN A 495 -24.16 28.16 24.98
CA ASN A 495 -25.22 27.19 25.24
C ASN A 495 -25.08 26.63 26.68
N PRO A 496 -25.98 26.99 27.62
CA PRO A 496 -25.86 26.60 29.03
C PRO A 496 -25.93 25.08 29.25
N LYS A 497 -26.65 24.37 28.36
CA LYS A 497 -26.76 22.90 28.42
C LYS A 497 -25.44 22.26 28.03
N PHE A 498 -24.82 22.71 26.95
CA PHE A 498 -23.49 22.21 26.56
C PHE A 498 -22.44 22.51 27.62
N GLN A 499 -22.46 23.70 28.23
CA GLN A 499 -21.53 24.06 29.30
C GLN A 499 -21.64 23.11 30.51
N LYS A 500 -22.86 22.71 30.88
CA LYS A 500 -23.12 21.78 31.98
C LYS A 500 -22.65 20.36 31.65
N LEU A 501 -22.77 19.95 30.39
CA LEU A 501 -22.35 18.64 29.89
C LEU A 501 -20.84 18.55 29.60
N LEU A 502 -20.16 19.67 29.42
CA LEU A 502 -18.74 19.70 29.04
C LEU A 502 -17.82 18.81 29.91
N PRO A 503 -17.99 18.70 31.24
CA PRO A 503 -17.19 17.78 32.05
C PRO A 503 -17.38 16.29 31.71
N SER A 504 -18.55 15.88 31.21
CA SER A 504 -18.79 14.47 30.84
C SER A 504 -18.02 14.05 29.59
N PHE A 505 -17.44 15.00 28.85
CA PHE A 505 -16.62 14.75 27.66
C PHE A 505 -15.13 14.54 27.98
N ASP A 506 -14.71 14.61 29.23
CA ASP A 506 -13.28 14.54 29.60
C ASP A 506 -12.66 13.20 29.22
N ASP A 507 -13.36 12.09 29.48
CA ASP A 507 -12.92 10.76 29.04
C ASP A 507 -12.82 10.65 27.51
N LEU A 508 -13.68 11.36 26.78
CA LEU A 508 -13.66 11.38 25.31
C LEU A 508 -12.47 12.20 24.80
N LEU A 509 -12.22 13.36 25.40
CA LEU A 509 -11.05 14.17 25.06
C LEU A 509 -9.75 13.43 25.36
N ASP A 510 -9.66 12.76 26.51
CA ASP A 510 -8.52 11.93 26.89
C ASP A 510 -8.31 10.76 25.92
N ALA A 511 -9.39 10.08 25.48
CA ALA A 511 -9.32 9.03 24.47
C ALA A 511 -8.75 9.51 23.12
N LEU A 512 -8.92 10.80 22.81
CA LEU A 512 -8.41 11.46 21.61
C LEU A 512 -7.03 12.11 21.82
N SER A 513 -6.45 12.00 23.02
CA SER A 513 -5.26 12.77 23.43
C SER A 513 -5.45 14.28 23.25
N LEU A 514 -6.59 14.80 23.68
CA LEU A 514 -6.95 16.21 23.66
C LEU A 514 -7.12 16.73 25.09
N GLU A 515 -6.86 18.02 25.32
CA GLU A 515 -7.17 18.69 26.58
C GLU A 515 -7.89 20.02 26.35
N LYS A 516 -8.63 20.45 27.37
CA LYS A 516 -9.21 21.80 27.45
C LYS A 516 -8.17 22.76 28.02
N LYS A 517 -7.87 23.84 27.30
CA LYS A 517 -7.00 24.93 27.76
C LYS A 517 -7.79 26.23 27.82
N VAL A 518 -7.61 26.95 28.93
CA VAL A 518 -8.11 28.32 29.09
C VAL A 518 -6.96 29.27 28.77
N ASN A 519 -7.13 30.05 27.71
CA ASN A 519 -6.15 31.04 27.27
C ASN A 519 -6.12 32.25 28.21
N THR A 520 -5.04 33.02 28.13
CA THR A 520 -4.84 34.23 28.95
C THR A 520 -5.90 35.32 28.71
N ASP A 521 -6.59 35.27 27.57
CA ASP A 521 -7.71 36.15 27.22
C ASP A 521 -9.08 35.60 27.67
N GLY A 522 -9.11 34.46 28.37
CA GLY A 522 -10.31 33.81 28.89
C GLY A 522 -11.02 32.89 27.90
N ARG A 523 -10.51 32.74 26.67
CA ARG A 523 -11.05 31.80 25.68
C ARG A 523 -10.76 30.36 26.06
N VAL A 524 -11.67 29.46 25.73
CA VAL A 524 -11.48 28.01 25.94
C VAL A 524 -11.24 27.34 24.60
N GLU A 525 -10.15 26.60 24.51
CA GLU A 525 -9.76 25.83 23.34
C GLU A 525 -9.56 24.36 23.70
N VAL A 526 -9.91 23.48 22.76
CA VAL A 526 -9.52 22.07 22.81
C VAL A 526 -8.27 21.93 21.96
N CYS A 527 -7.21 21.35 22.54
CA CYS A 527 -5.88 21.26 21.91
C CYS A 527 -5.32 19.84 22.02
N SER A 528 -4.53 19.41 21.03
CA SER A 528 -3.82 18.12 21.10
C SER A 528 -2.75 18.09 22.19
N VAL A 529 -2.65 16.96 22.88
CA VAL A 529 -1.68 16.68 23.95
C VAL A 529 -0.78 15.52 23.56
N GLY A 530 0.50 15.62 23.89
CA GLY A 530 1.46 14.55 23.64
C GLY A 530 1.76 14.38 22.15
N ASN A 531 1.72 13.15 21.67
CA ASN A 531 2.06 12.83 20.28
C ASN A 531 0.84 13.11 19.37
N PRO A 532 0.91 14.08 18.43
CA PRO A 532 -0.22 14.45 17.58
C PRO A 532 -0.71 13.32 16.67
N VAL A 533 0.10 12.29 16.45
CA VAL A 533 -0.28 11.11 15.67
C VAL A 533 -1.39 10.31 16.36
N VAL A 534 -1.42 10.28 17.69
CA VAL A 534 -2.46 9.58 18.45
C VAL A 534 -3.82 10.23 18.20
N THR A 535 -3.89 11.56 18.26
CA THR A 535 -5.09 12.32 17.89
C THR A 535 -5.47 12.08 16.43
N SER A 536 -4.49 12.01 15.52
CA SER A 536 -4.73 11.81 14.09
C SER A 536 -5.27 10.42 13.76
N LEU A 537 -4.88 9.38 14.52
CA LEU A 537 -5.49 8.05 14.46
C LEU A 537 -6.92 8.05 15.01
N ALA A 538 -7.15 8.77 16.10
CA ALA A 538 -8.39 8.72 16.85
C ALA A 538 -9.53 9.57 16.24
N LEU A 539 -9.20 10.67 15.55
CA LEU A 539 -10.17 11.62 14.98
C LEU A 539 -11.15 10.98 13.96
N PRO A 540 -10.69 10.22 12.94
CA PRO A 540 -11.61 9.55 12.01
C PRO A 540 -12.58 8.61 12.73
N VAL A 541 -12.07 7.85 13.71
CA VAL A 541 -12.84 6.87 14.47
C VAL A 541 -13.95 7.52 15.29
N VAL A 542 -13.66 8.63 15.99
CA VAL A 542 -14.68 9.32 16.79
C VAL A 542 -15.73 10.02 15.92
N LEU A 543 -15.34 10.51 14.74
CA LEU A 543 -16.29 11.12 13.80
C LEU A 543 -17.31 10.08 13.30
N ASP A 544 -16.83 8.89 12.93
CA ASP A 544 -17.70 7.76 12.56
C ASP A 544 -18.53 7.28 13.75
N ALA A 545 -17.92 7.17 14.94
CA ALA A 545 -18.63 6.76 16.16
C ALA A 545 -19.73 7.75 16.55
N LEU A 546 -19.52 9.06 16.39
CA LEU A 546 -20.54 10.08 16.61
C LEU A 546 -21.72 9.92 15.65
N ASP A 547 -21.47 9.59 14.38
CA ASP A 547 -22.53 9.30 13.42
C ASP A 547 -23.31 8.05 13.80
N ASP A 548 -22.64 7.00 14.27
CA ASP A 548 -23.31 5.82 14.84
C ASP A 548 -24.17 6.18 16.04
N MET A 549 -23.66 7.01 16.96
CA MET A 549 -24.42 7.42 18.15
C MET A 549 -25.67 8.21 17.78
N VAL A 550 -25.55 9.17 16.88
CA VAL A 550 -26.70 9.95 16.40
C VAL A 550 -27.72 9.04 15.71
N ASN A 551 -27.27 8.13 14.86
CA ASN A 551 -28.16 7.17 14.18
C ASN A 551 -28.88 6.24 15.16
N ASN A 552 -28.15 5.71 16.15
CA ASN A 552 -28.72 4.82 17.17
C ASN A 552 -29.72 5.57 18.07
N LEU A 553 -29.39 6.77 18.54
CA LEU A 553 -30.33 7.62 19.29
C LEU A 553 -31.59 7.91 18.47
N ASN A 554 -31.44 8.17 17.16
CA ASN A 554 -32.56 8.38 16.24
C ASN A 554 -33.45 7.15 16.07
N LYS A 555 -32.91 5.93 16.23
CA LYS A 555 -33.68 4.68 16.19
C LYS A 555 -34.27 4.27 17.55
N CYS A 556 -33.79 4.79 18.67
CA CYS A 556 -34.35 4.47 19.99
C CYS A 556 -35.83 4.88 20.10
N GLU A 557 -36.69 3.91 20.43
CA GLU A 557 -38.12 4.10 20.68
C GLU A 557 -38.39 4.64 22.09
N ASN A 558 -37.74 4.11 23.14
CA ASN A 558 -37.86 4.60 24.52
C ASN A 558 -36.57 5.27 25.00
N TYR A 559 -36.46 6.58 24.76
CA TYR A 559 -35.36 7.40 25.28
C TYR A 559 -35.23 7.29 26.81
N GLY A 560 -34.00 7.15 27.32
CA GLY A 560 -33.70 6.93 28.74
C GLY A 560 -33.49 5.45 29.11
N LYS A 561 -34.53 4.61 29.06
CA LYS A 561 -34.42 3.16 29.38
C LYS A 561 -33.59 2.40 28.33
N ASP A 562 -33.85 2.65 27.05
CA ASP A 562 -33.16 1.97 25.96
C ASP A 562 -31.74 2.53 25.74
N MET A 563 -31.40 3.71 26.29
CA MET A 563 -30.04 4.26 26.24
C MET A 563 -29.06 3.53 27.14
N ILE A 564 -29.52 3.03 28.29
CA ILE A 564 -28.70 2.22 29.21
C ILE A 564 -28.53 0.79 28.65
N LEU A 565 -29.51 0.36 27.84
CA LEU A 565 -29.54 -0.95 27.19
C LEU A 565 -28.98 -0.95 25.77
N LEU A 566 -28.67 0.23 25.20
CA LEU A 566 -28.02 0.36 23.90
C LEU A 566 -26.76 -0.49 23.97
N PRO A 567 -26.70 -1.63 23.27
CA PRO A 567 -25.47 -2.37 23.18
C PRO A 567 -24.62 -1.50 22.27
N LEU A 568 -23.79 -0.66 22.87
CA LEU A 568 -22.53 -0.33 22.23
C LEU A 568 -21.80 -1.68 22.18
N LEU A 569 -22.06 -2.47 21.14
CA LEU A 569 -21.39 -3.76 20.89
C LEU A 569 -19.85 -3.61 20.94
N LYS A 570 -19.39 -2.37 20.76
CA LYS A 570 -18.00 -1.92 20.79
C LYS A 570 -17.49 -1.51 22.19
N LEU A 571 -18.33 -1.52 23.25
CA LEU A 571 -17.87 -1.33 24.63
C LEU A 571 -16.96 -2.48 25.05
N ASN A 572 -15.82 -2.15 25.65
CA ASN A 572 -14.82 -3.14 26.08
C ASN A 572 -14.40 -4.11 24.97
N ARG A 573 -14.46 -3.66 23.70
CA ARG A 573 -13.99 -4.41 22.54
C ARG A 573 -12.52 -4.82 22.74
N LEU A 574 -12.20 -6.06 22.38
CA LEU A 574 -10.82 -6.56 22.34
C LEU A 574 -9.96 -5.69 21.39
N HIS A 575 -8.74 -5.36 21.81
CA HIS A 575 -7.81 -4.53 21.04
C HIS A 575 -6.37 -4.97 21.29
N SER A 576 -5.42 -4.36 20.57
CA SER A 576 -3.97 -4.57 20.72
C SER A 576 -3.50 -6.01 20.49
N GLY A 577 -4.31 -6.82 19.80
CA GLY A 577 -3.93 -8.16 19.37
C GLY A 577 -3.12 -8.15 18.08
N SER A 578 -2.95 -9.33 17.51
CA SER A 578 -2.36 -9.52 16.19
C SER A 578 -3.37 -10.20 15.27
N VAL A 579 -3.20 -10.03 13.97
CA VAL A 579 -4.12 -10.55 12.97
C VAL A 579 -3.35 -11.17 11.82
N VAL A 580 -3.92 -12.23 11.26
CA VAL A 580 -3.51 -12.85 10.00
C VAL A 580 -4.74 -13.06 9.13
N SER A 581 -4.55 -13.03 7.80
CA SER A 581 -5.60 -13.30 6.83
C SER A 581 -5.15 -14.26 5.73
N SER A 582 -6.15 -14.80 5.05
CA SER A 582 -6.05 -15.52 3.77
C SER A 582 -5.25 -14.77 2.71
N ALA A 583 -5.55 -13.49 2.51
CA ALA A 583 -4.85 -12.61 1.59
C ALA A 583 -5.08 -11.14 1.98
N GLU A 584 -4.41 -10.22 1.29
CA GLU A 584 -4.61 -8.78 1.45
C GLU A 584 -4.19 -8.00 0.20
N GLU A 585 -4.81 -6.85 -0.08
CA GLU A 585 -4.40 -5.95 -1.16
C GLU A 585 -3.45 -4.86 -0.66
N LEU A 586 -2.16 -4.99 -0.96
CA LEU A 586 -1.20 -3.93 -0.67
C LEU A 586 -1.36 -2.73 -1.64
N PRO A 587 -1.26 -1.48 -1.15
CA PRO A 587 -0.87 -1.09 0.22
C PRO A 587 -2.03 -0.72 1.15
N LEU A 588 -3.27 -0.57 0.65
CA LEU A 588 -4.39 -0.02 1.43
C LEU A 588 -5.35 -1.08 1.98
N GLY A 589 -5.58 -2.16 1.24
CA GLY A 589 -6.49 -3.26 1.57
C GLY A 589 -5.89 -4.29 2.53
N ILE A 590 -5.06 -3.85 3.48
CA ILE A 590 -4.41 -4.74 4.46
C ILE A 590 -5.36 -5.18 5.56
N VAL A 591 -5.10 -6.35 6.16
CA VAL A 591 -6.03 -6.95 7.15
C VAL A 591 -6.27 -6.09 8.40
N THR A 592 -5.31 -5.24 8.79
CA THR A 592 -5.49 -4.34 9.95
C THR A 592 -6.56 -3.28 9.72
N SER A 593 -6.92 -2.98 8.47
CA SER A 593 -8.05 -2.09 8.14
C SER A 593 -9.41 -2.65 8.52
N ALA A 594 -9.53 -3.95 8.84
CA ALA A 594 -10.75 -4.49 9.45
C ALA A 594 -10.91 -4.10 10.93
N PHE A 595 -9.86 -3.59 11.58
CA PHE A 595 -9.81 -3.34 13.02
C PHE A 595 -9.59 -1.87 13.38
N ASP A 596 -9.29 -1.00 12.42
CA ASP A 596 -8.93 0.40 12.67
C ASP A 596 -10.13 1.32 12.95
N GLY A 597 -11.35 0.77 12.98
CA GLY A 597 -12.54 1.44 13.53
C GLY A 597 -13.12 2.56 12.67
N THR A 598 -12.71 2.63 11.40
CA THR A 598 -13.09 3.68 10.45
C THR A 598 -13.82 3.09 9.24
N ARG A 599 -14.68 3.90 8.61
CA ARG A 599 -15.46 3.53 7.40
C ARG A 599 -14.75 3.84 6.09
N ILE A 600 -13.64 4.57 6.13
CA ILE A 600 -12.92 5.00 4.93
C ILE A 600 -11.84 4.01 4.47
N SER A 601 -11.51 3.01 5.29
CA SER A 601 -10.61 1.91 4.95
C SER A 601 -11.34 0.58 5.04
N LYS A 602 -10.84 -0.42 4.30
CA LYS A 602 -11.37 -1.77 4.29
C LYS A 602 -10.23 -2.76 4.08
N TRP A 603 -10.36 -3.95 4.66
CA TRP A 603 -9.56 -5.10 4.25
C TRP A 603 -10.10 -5.57 2.90
N GLU A 604 -9.20 -5.83 1.95
CA GLU A 604 -9.57 -6.33 0.63
C GLU A 604 -8.90 -7.70 0.43
N GLU A 605 -9.73 -8.71 0.16
CA GLU A 605 -9.28 -10.01 -0.31
C GLU A 605 -9.51 -10.08 -1.83
N PRO A 606 -8.45 -9.93 -2.66
CA PRO A 606 -8.51 -10.07 -4.13
C PRO A 606 -9.30 -11.29 -4.66
N ASN A 607 -9.31 -12.40 -3.93
CA ASN A 607 -9.94 -13.68 -4.27
C ASN A 607 -11.11 -14.05 -3.36
N GLY A 608 -11.68 -13.13 -2.57
CA GLY A 608 -12.68 -13.44 -1.54
C GLY A 608 -13.90 -14.24 -2.02
N ALA A 609 -14.20 -14.25 -3.33
CA ALA A 609 -15.21 -15.10 -3.95
C ALA A 609 -14.94 -16.61 -3.83
N LYS A 610 -13.71 -17.04 -3.53
CA LYS A 610 -13.31 -18.44 -3.30
C LYS A 610 -13.34 -18.85 -1.82
N GLY A 611 -13.81 -17.97 -0.94
CA GLY A 611 -13.72 -18.13 0.51
C GLY A 611 -12.53 -17.32 1.07
N CYS A 612 -12.77 -16.61 2.17
CA CYS A 612 -11.76 -15.79 2.84
C CYS A 612 -11.84 -15.96 4.36
N TRP A 613 -10.73 -15.76 5.03
CA TRP A 613 -10.64 -15.84 6.48
C TRP A 613 -9.73 -14.76 7.07
N ILE A 614 -10.06 -14.38 8.30
CA ILE A 614 -9.26 -13.55 9.21
C ILE A 614 -9.17 -14.28 10.55
N VAL A 615 -7.99 -14.34 11.14
CA VAL A 615 -7.81 -14.80 12.52
C VAL A 615 -7.19 -13.70 13.35
N TYR A 616 -7.91 -13.29 14.40
CA TYR A 616 -7.43 -12.36 15.41
C TYR A 616 -6.90 -13.13 16.62
N ARG A 617 -5.67 -12.86 17.01
CA ARG A 617 -4.99 -13.43 18.18
C ARG A 617 -4.84 -12.36 19.24
N THR A 618 -5.28 -12.68 20.45
CA THR A 618 -5.21 -11.79 21.61
C THR A 618 -3.77 -11.59 22.08
N PHE A 619 -3.53 -10.49 22.77
CA PHE A 619 -2.25 -10.20 23.38
C PHE A 619 -2.00 -11.16 24.57
N GLU A 620 -0.76 -11.66 24.72
CA GLU A 620 -0.33 -12.57 25.80
C GLU A 620 -1.06 -13.92 25.88
N ASP A 621 -1.58 -14.46 24.77
CA ASP A 621 -2.28 -15.75 24.70
C ASP A 621 -3.45 -15.89 25.70
N LYS A 622 -4.02 -14.75 26.12
CA LYS A 622 -5.16 -14.71 27.03
C LYS A 622 -6.42 -15.22 26.32
N LYS A 623 -7.13 -16.13 26.98
CA LYS A 623 -8.42 -16.65 26.51
C LYS A 623 -9.55 -15.75 26.99
N PHE A 624 -10.46 -15.41 26.08
CA PHE A 624 -11.65 -14.62 26.35
C PHE A 624 -12.88 -15.36 25.83
N GLU A 625 -14.03 -15.14 26.46
CA GLU A 625 -15.33 -15.56 25.94
C GLU A 625 -15.80 -14.51 24.93
N LEU A 626 -16.06 -14.93 23.68
CA LEU A 626 -16.58 -14.04 22.64
C LEU A 626 -18.07 -13.81 22.88
N VAL A 627 -18.43 -12.62 23.38
CA VAL A 627 -19.82 -12.25 23.68
C VAL A 627 -20.56 -11.77 22.42
N ALA A 628 -19.88 -11.03 21.54
CA ALA A 628 -20.43 -10.51 20.29
C ALA A 628 -19.32 -10.11 19.33
N TYR A 629 -19.66 -10.00 18.04
CA TYR A 629 -18.81 -9.41 16.99
C TYR A 629 -19.68 -8.57 16.04
N GLU A 630 -19.04 -7.65 15.32
CA GLU A 630 -19.68 -6.80 14.32
C GLU A 630 -18.79 -6.77 13.08
N LEU A 631 -19.41 -6.89 11.91
CA LEU A 631 -18.77 -6.77 10.61
C LEU A 631 -19.51 -5.70 9.81
N MET A 632 -18.75 -4.91 9.06
CA MET A 632 -19.30 -3.91 8.14
C MET A 632 -18.86 -4.26 6.73
N SER A 633 -19.83 -4.53 5.87
CA SER A 633 -19.61 -4.80 4.44
C SER A 633 -19.14 -3.52 3.74
N ALA A 634 -18.34 -3.70 2.68
CA ALA A 634 -17.97 -2.57 1.83
C ALA A 634 -19.13 -2.24 0.88
N ASN A 635 -19.48 -0.95 0.75
CA ASN A 635 -20.65 -0.50 -0.01
C ASN A 635 -20.54 -0.68 -1.54
N ASP A 636 -19.41 -1.16 -2.05
CA ASP A 636 -19.16 -1.34 -3.48
C ASP A 636 -19.67 -2.68 -4.03
N ALA A 637 -20.02 -3.63 -3.17
CA ALA A 637 -20.62 -4.91 -3.54
C ALA A 637 -21.71 -5.31 -2.53
N PRO A 638 -22.86 -4.60 -2.49
CA PRO A 638 -23.91 -4.83 -1.50
C PRO A 638 -24.50 -6.25 -1.55
N GLU A 639 -24.41 -6.95 -2.69
CA GLU A 639 -24.78 -8.36 -2.81
C GLU A 639 -23.88 -9.32 -2.01
N ARG A 640 -22.78 -8.81 -1.46
CA ARG A 640 -21.81 -9.54 -0.62
C ARG A 640 -21.93 -9.16 0.85
N ASP A 641 -23.08 -8.64 1.28
CA ASP A 641 -23.28 -8.33 2.69
C ASP A 641 -23.35 -9.62 3.51
N PRO A 642 -22.47 -9.82 4.52
CA PRO A 642 -22.54 -10.98 5.40
C PRO A 642 -23.87 -11.11 6.14
N MET A 643 -24.65 -10.04 6.26
CA MET A 643 -26.00 -10.09 6.83
C MET A 643 -27.00 -10.82 5.92
N ASP A 644 -26.73 -10.88 4.61
CA ASP A 644 -27.55 -11.56 3.61
C ASP A 644 -27.08 -13.00 3.31
N TRP A 645 -25.96 -13.45 3.90
CA TRP A 645 -25.33 -14.77 3.68
C TRP A 645 -25.96 -15.91 4.47
#